data_AF-W8S3G5-F1
#
_entry.id   AF-W8S3G5-F1
#
_cell.length_a   1.000
_cell.length_b   1.000
_cell.length_c   1.000
_cell.angle_alpha   90.00
_cell.angle_beta   90.00
_cell.angle_gamma   90.00
#
_symmetry.space_group_name_H-M   'P 1'
#
loop_
_entity.id
_entity.type
_entity.pdbx_description
1 polymer ?
#
loop_
_entity_poly.entity_id
_entity_poly.type
_entity_poly.pdbx_seq_one_letter_code
_entity_poly.pdbx_strand_id
1 'polypeptide(L)'
;MATILLSAAGAALGGMTNATIFGLTGAVIGRAVGATVGRVIDQRLMGAGAEAIEQGRVERFRFTGAGEGAPVARLFGRMRLGGQVIWATQFVETRKKSGGGKGAAPQPKTVTYAYSVSLAVALCEGEIARVGRIWADGVEIDRQSVTMRVYTGREDQLPDPLIEAVEGAGEVPAYRGIAYVVFEDLDLSAYGNRVPQFSFEVVRRAQPQAPHLPAAAEMLRAVAMMPGTGEYALSTSAVAYDGALGSGGAANVSAEGGLSDFAQSLETLRDTLPSLGAVSLIYSWFGDDLRAGSCRVKPKVEDRGRKAKKHRWTVGGLTRKDAEEIARDADDRPVYGGTPADDSVIEAITAIHAGGQQVMFYPFLLMEVLAGNGLPDPWGGTEQAKLPWRGRITGDLAPGHPDSPDGTPANAAAVAAFFGTVTAADFTVSAGEVAYHGPEEWTYSRFILHCAALCAAAGGVAAFCIGSEMRGLTQMRDDAGFPAVARYRALAADVRALLPDAQLTYAADWSEYFGYHPQDGSGDVYFHLDPLWADDEIDFIGIDNYMPTADWREGIDHTDAQDWEAIHDLDYLRANIEGGEGGAWYLPHPRGSGRAAPGADCRWRSGRGLGLCLQGAAGVVGLGPSRAARRRAAVGGQPLGAAIQAHPLYRIRMRGHRQRRQPAQRVPRRKKRRKRHPAPFERAARRPDPGAIPARRDVPLAGSGEQPRLRGLWRPDAGDGPRLCLGLGCAALAGLSQ
;
A
#
# COMPACT_ATOMS: atom_id res chain seq x y z
N MET A 1 -5.70 -52.75 -45.00
CA MET A 1 -4.71 -53.81 -45.30
C MET A 1 -3.70 -53.20 -46.26
N ALA A 2 -2.52 -52.79 -45.79
CA ALA A 2 -1.44 -52.27 -46.64
C ALA A 2 -0.15 -52.17 -45.81
N THR A 3 0.38 -53.33 -45.43
CA THR A 3 1.81 -53.54 -45.19
C THR A 3 2.42 -53.81 -46.57
N ILE A 4 3.60 -53.27 -46.86
CA ILE A 4 4.42 -53.57 -48.07
C ILE A 4 4.02 -52.78 -49.32
N LEU A 5 4.47 -51.54 -49.39
CA LEU A 5 5.07 -50.94 -50.59
C LEU A 5 5.71 -49.61 -50.16
N LEU A 6 7.04 -49.50 -50.35
CA LEU A 6 7.94 -48.38 -50.01
C LEU A 6 8.66 -48.38 -48.65
N SER A 7 9.10 -49.55 -48.18
CA SER A 7 10.26 -49.67 -47.29
C SER A 7 11.54 -50.07 -48.03
N ALA A 8 11.77 -49.56 -49.25
CA ALA A 8 12.99 -49.84 -50.00
C ALA A 8 13.39 -48.67 -50.93
N ALA A 9 13.74 -47.53 -50.33
CA ALA A 9 14.69 -46.57 -50.90
C ALA A 9 15.21 -45.65 -49.78
N GLY A 10 16.40 -45.95 -49.27
CA GLY A 10 17.29 -44.90 -48.73
C GLY A 10 17.35 -44.73 -47.20
N ALA A 11 17.51 -45.80 -46.44
CA ALA A 11 18.25 -45.67 -45.18
C ALA A 11 19.74 -45.49 -45.49
N ALA A 12 20.35 -44.45 -44.92
CA ALA A 12 21.78 -44.32 -44.65
C ALA A 12 22.76 -44.40 -45.85
N LEU A 13 23.08 -43.23 -46.42
CA LEU A 13 24.42 -42.86 -46.91
C LEU A 13 24.51 -41.32 -46.83
N GLY A 14 25.14 -40.80 -45.79
CA GLY A 14 26.34 -39.98 -45.95
C GLY A 14 25.96 -38.49 -45.95
N GLY A 15 26.15 -37.73 -44.88
CA GLY A 15 27.48 -37.45 -44.34
C GLY A 15 27.96 -36.12 -44.92
N MET A 16 27.67 -35.03 -44.20
CA MET A 16 28.42 -33.77 -44.18
C MET A 16 28.89 -33.19 -45.54
N THR A 17 28.16 -32.19 -46.04
CA THR A 17 28.66 -30.85 -46.45
C THR A 17 27.49 -30.11 -47.12
N ASN A 18 26.84 -29.21 -46.37
CA ASN A 18 27.01 -27.75 -46.52
C ASN A 18 26.59 -27.21 -47.89
N ALA A 19 25.35 -26.71 -47.97
CA ALA A 19 25.07 -25.30 -48.29
C ALA A 19 23.55 -25.08 -48.48
N THR A 20 22.98 -24.23 -47.61
CA THR A 20 21.88 -23.29 -47.93
C THR A 20 20.68 -23.81 -48.76
N ILE A 21 19.55 -24.10 -48.10
CA ILE A 21 18.22 -24.26 -48.71
C ILE A 21 17.23 -23.63 -47.70
N PHE A 22 16.79 -22.37 -47.77
CA PHE A 22 16.14 -21.61 -48.85
C PHE A 22 14.93 -22.31 -49.49
N GLY A 23 13.73 -21.80 -49.18
CA GLY A 23 12.72 -21.52 -50.20
C GLY A 23 11.97 -22.70 -50.83
N LEU A 24 10.72 -22.87 -50.37
CA LEU A 24 9.50 -23.26 -51.11
C LEU A 24 9.59 -24.48 -52.04
N THR A 25 8.83 -25.53 -51.70
CA THR A 25 7.60 -25.91 -52.44
C THR A 25 6.81 -27.00 -51.70
N GLY A 26 5.49 -26.84 -51.67
CA GLY A 26 4.54 -27.96 -51.78
C GLY A 26 4.13 -28.74 -50.52
N ALA A 27 3.02 -28.31 -49.90
CA ALA A 27 1.86 -29.12 -49.51
C ALA A 27 2.08 -30.49 -48.81
N VAL A 28 1.44 -30.90 -47.70
CA VAL A 28 0.17 -30.52 -47.07
C VAL A 28 0.08 -31.31 -45.73
N ILE A 29 -0.20 -30.58 -44.64
CA ILE A 29 -1.22 -30.80 -43.58
C ILE A 29 -1.27 -32.12 -42.78
N GLY A 30 -1.25 -31.98 -41.44
CA GLY A 30 -2.15 -32.78 -40.59
C GLY A 30 -1.84 -32.98 -39.09
N ARG A 31 -1.96 -31.93 -38.26
CA ARG A 31 -2.55 -31.91 -36.87
C ARG A 31 -1.89 -30.88 -35.94
N ALA A 32 -2.58 -29.77 -35.64
CA ALA A 32 -2.78 -29.19 -34.29
C ALA A 32 -3.34 -27.75 -34.36
N VAL A 33 -4.63 -27.60 -34.03
CA VAL A 33 -5.38 -26.31 -34.00
C VAL A 33 -5.25 -25.58 -32.65
N GLY A 34 -4.25 -25.92 -31.82
CA GLY A 34 -4.09 -25.35 -30.46
C GLY A 34 -2.83 -24.52 -30.21
N ALA A 35 -1.87 -24.50 -31.13
CA ALA A 35 -0.55 -23.89 -30.91
C ALA A 35 -0.26 -22.65 -31.78
N THR A 36 -1.17 -22.30 -32.69
CA THR A 36 -0.92 -21.29 -33.73
C THR A 36 -1.36 -19.88 -33.36
N VAL A 37 -2.22 -19.70 -32.34
CA VAL A 37 -2.67 -18.35 -31.92
C VAL A 37 -1.68 -17.67 -30.98
N GLY A 38 -1.11 -18.40 -30.01
CA GLY A 38 -0.11 -17.83 -29.09
C GLY A 38 1.17 -17.37 -29.79
N ARG A 39 1.63 -18.13 -30.78
CA ARG A 39 2.88 -17.86 -31.52
C ARG A 39 2.82 -16.60 -32.39
N VAL A 40 1.64 -16.25 -32.90
CA VAL A 40 1.44 -15.08 -33.77
C VAL A 40 1.41 -13.77 -32.98
N ILE A 41 1.03 -13.81 -31.70
CA ILE A 41 1.02 -12.64 -30.82
C ILE A 41 2.45 -12.33 -30.35
N ASP A 42 3.21 -13.34 -29.91
CA ASP A 42 4.59 -13.15 -29.44
C ASP A 42 5.54 -12.69 -30.56
N GLN A 43 5.37 -13.21 -31.79
CA GLN A 43 6.16 -12.76 -32.94
C GLN A 43 5.83 -11.33 -33.40
N ARG A 44 4.60 -10.85 -33.17
CA ARG A 44 4.23 -9.46 -33.48
C ARG A 44 4.73 -8.48 -32.42
N LEU A 45 4.91 -8.91 -31.17
CA LEU A 45 5.46 -8.08 -30.09
C LEU A 45 6.98 -7.89 -30.18
N MET A 46 7.75 -8.94 -30.53
CA MET A 46 9.23 -8.89 -30.46
C MET A 46 9.94 -8.31 -31.70
N GLY A 47 9.25 -8.07 -32.83
CA GLY A 47 9.87 -7.58 -34.06
C GLY A 47 10.82 -8.58 -34.72
N ALA A 48 11.33 -8.26 -35.92
CA ALA A 48 12.07 -9.17 -36.80
C ALA A 48 13.52 -9.52 -36.34
N GLY A 49 13.75 -9.67 -35.04
CA GLY A 49 15.05 -10.00 -34.45
C GLY A 49 14.98 -11.24 -33.59
N ALA A 50 15.30 -12.39 -34.20
CA ALA A 50 15.43 -13.74 -33.60
C ALA A 50 14.12 -14.48 -33.23
N GLU A 51 14.18 -15.81 -33.42
CA GLU A 51 13.09 -16.75 -33.19
C GLU A 51 12.74 -16.81 -31.69
N ALA A 52 11.45 -16.81 -31.36
CA ALA A 52 10.99 -16.85 -29.98
C ALA A 52 11.45 -18.15 -29.28
N ILE A 53 12.36 -18.02 -28.33
CA ILE A 53 12.75 -19.09 -27.40
C ILE A 53 11.55 -19.36 -26.49
N GLU A 54 11.23 -20.63 -26.21
CA GLU A 54 10.19 -20.97 -25.23
C GLU A 54 10.55 -20.34 -23.86
N GLN A 55 9.88 -19.26 -23.49
CA GLN A 55 10.05 -18.56 -22.22
C GLN A 55 8.77 -18.67 -21.36
N GLY A 56 8.94 -18.90 -20.05
CA GLY A 56 7.89 -18.63 -19.07
C GLY A 56 6.69 -19.57 -19.06
N ARG A 57 6.85 -20.88 -19.31
CA ARG A 57 5.77 -21.85 -19.08
C ARG A 57 5.33 -21.76 -17.61
N VAL A 58 4.13 -21.21 -17.38
CA VAL A 58 3.60 -20.99 -16.03
C VAL A 58 3.39 -22.34 -15.33
N GLU A 59 4.19 -22.60 -14.30
CA GLU A 59 3.95 -23.69 -13.38
C GLU A 59 2.73 -23.36 -12.52
N ARG A 60 1.58 -23.93 -12.88
CA ARG A 60 0.32 -23.74 -12.13
C ARG A 60 0.33 -24.44 -10.76
N PHE A 61 1.27 -25.35 -10.52
CA PHE A 61 1.46 -26.06 -9.26
C PHE A 61 2.93 -26.06 -8.86
N ARG A 62 3.24 -25.44 -7.72
CA ARG A 62 4.60 -25.36 -7.16
C ARG A 62 4.75 -26.51 -6.16
N PHE A 63 5.56 -27.51 -6.50
CA PHE A 63 5.87 -28.64 -5.62
C PHE A 63 7.24 -28.44 -4.97
N THR A 64 7.38 -28.86 -3.71
CA THR A 64 8.69 -29.06 -3.12
C THR A 64 9.33 -30.30 -3.74
N GLY A 65 10.45 -30.12 -4.43
CA GLY A 65 11.22 -31.22 -4.99
C GLY A 65 12.15 -31.89 -3.97
N ALA A 66 12.56 -33.13 -4.23
CA ALA A 66 13.63 -33.82 -3.48
C ALA A 66 14.59 -34.56 -4.43
N GLY A 67 14.46 -34.36 -5.75
CA GLY A 67 15.27 -35.04 -6.75
C GLY A 67 16.49 -34.23 -7.18
N GLU A 68 17.63 -34.88 -7.35
CA GLU A 68 18.83 -34.23 -7.89
C GLU A 68 18.62 -33.78 -9.35
N GLY A 69 19.20 -32.62 -9.71
CA GLY A 69 19.17 -32.08 -11.08
C GLY A 69 18.09 -31.02 -11.34
N ALA A 70 17.28 -30.66 -10.36
CA ALA A 70 16.43 -29.49 -10.45
C ALA A 70 17.27 -28.19 -10.41
N PRO A 71 16.91 -27.17 -11.21
CA PRO A 71 17.65 -25.91 -11.27
C PRO A 71 17.45 -25.08 -9.99
N VAL A 72 18.47 -24.32 -9.62
CA VAL A 72 18.35 -23.33 -8.54
C VAL A 72 17.47 -22.18 -9.01
N ALA A 73 16.42 -21.87 -8.26
CA ALA A 73 15.52 -20.78 -8.59
C ALA A 73 16.21 -19.42 -8.38
N ARG A 74 15.91 -18.45 -9.25
CA ARG A 74 16.23 -17.05 -9.06
C ARG A 74 14.94 -16.24 -9.07
N LEU A 75 14.77 -15.37 -8.07
CA LEU A 75 13.62 -14.47 -8.01
C LEU A 75 14.04 -13.01 -7.88
N PHE A 76 13.14 -12.12 -8.27
CA PHE A 76 13.24 -10.68 -8.05
C PHE A 76 11.88 -10.18 -7.56
N GLY A 77 11.86 -9.51 -6.42
CA GLY A 77 10.63 -9.06 -5.76
C GLY A 77 10.06 -10.11 -4.79
N ARG A 78 8.73 -10.16 -4.68
CA ARG A 78 7.98 -11.04 -3.78
C ARG A 78 7.29 -12.14 -4.57
N MET A 79 7.68 -13.39 -4.36
CA MET A 79 7.11 -14.53 -5.09
C MET A 79 7.06 -15.79 -4.23
N ARG A 80 5.99 -16.57 -4.37
CA ARG A 80 5.86 -17.85 -3.68
C ARG A 80 6.71 -18.94 -4.37
N LEU A 81 7.55 -19.68 -3.65
CA LEU A 81 8.38 -20.77 -4.17
C LEU A 81 8.11 -22.06 -3.42
N GLY A 82 8.14 -23.21 -4.10
CA GLY A 82 7.99 -24.53 -3.45
C GLY A 82 9.26 -25.02 -2.76
N GLY A 83 10.42 -24.52 -3.19
CA GLY A 83 11.72 -24.93 -2.69
C GLY A 83 12.09 -26.39 -3.00
N GLN A 84 13.22 -26.83 -2.47
CA GLN A 84 13.73 -28.18 -2.65
C GLN A 84 14.37 -28.70 -1.38
N VAL A 85 14.00 -29.91 -0.95
CA VAL A 85 14.62 -30.57 0.20
C VAL A 85 16.09 -30.88 -0.13
N ILE A 86 17.00 -30.38 0.70
CA ILE A 86 18.46 -30.56 0.58
C ILE A 86 19.05 -31.41 1.71
N TRP A 87 18.34 -31.52 2.83
CA TRP A 87 18.70 -32.36 3.97
C TRP A 87 17.44 -32.75 4.74
N ALA A 88 17.41 -33.95 5.31
CA ALA A 88 16.36 -34.39 6.22
C ALA A 88 16.87 -35.52 7.13
N THR A 89 16.42 -35.52 8.39
CA THR A 89 16.69 -36.63 9.30
C THR A 89 15.84 -37.85 8.96
N GLN A 90 16.12 -38.97 9.62
CA GLN A 90 15.15 -40.07 9.70
C GLN A 90 13.92 -39.63 10.50
N PHE A 91 12.77 -40.27 10.25
CA PHE A 91 11.55 -40.02 11.03
C PHE A 91 11.71 -40.53 12.47
N VAL A 92 11.31 -39.70 13.44
CA VAL A 92 11.26 -40.08 14.85
C VAL A 92 9.82 -40.48 15.20
N GLU A 93 9.61 -41.72 15.64
CA GLU A 93 8.30 -42.27 15.99
C GLU A 93 8.00 -42.09 17.48
N THR A 94 6.86 -41.45 17.80
CA THR A 94 6.30 -41.39 19.15
C THR A 94 5.02 -42.21 19.23
N ARG A 95 4.97 -43.17 20.17
CA ARG A 95 3.83 -44.08 20.36
C ARG A 95 3.09 -43.79 21.67
N LYS A 96 1.81 -43.40 21.58
CA LYS A 96 0.91 -43.31 22.76
C LYS A 96 -0.04 -44.51 22.80
N LYS A 97 -0.09 -45.21 23.93
CA LYS A 97 -1.04 -46.30 24.20
C LYS A 97 -2.15 -45.78 25.11
N SER A 98 -3.41 -45.83 24.68
CA SER A 98 -4.56 -45.55 25.56
C SER A 98 -5.41 -46.82 25.72
N GLY A 99 -5.58 -47.26 26.97
CA GLY A 99 -6.45 -48.39 27.33
C GLY A 99 -6.06 -49.04 28.66
N GLY A 100 -6.86 -48.82 29.70
CA GLY A 100 -6.73 -49.51 30.99
C GLY A 100 -7.19 -48.70 32.20
N GLY A 101 -8.50 -48.45 32.34
CA GLY A 101 -9.08 -48.06 33.63
C GLY A 101 -9.44 -49.31 34.44
N LYS A 102 -9.01 -49.40 35.71
CA LYS A 102 -9.47 -50.47 36.61
C LYS A 102 -10.98 -50.33 36.83
N GLY A 103 -11.78 -51.29 36.34
CA GLY A 103 -13.20 -51.43 36.70
C GLY A 103 -14.22 -51.29 35.57
N ALA A 104 -13.82 -51.07 34.31
CA ALA A 104 -14.74 -51.04 33.17
C ALA A 104 -14.41 -52.13 32.13
N ALA A 105 -15.42 -52.54 31.35
CA ALA A 105 -15.33 -53.59 30.34
C ALA A 105 -14.15 -53.37 29.35
N PRO A 106 -13.54 -54.44 28.79
CA PRO A 106 -12.33 -54.34 27.98
C PRO A 106 -12.52 -53.39 26.79
N GLN A 107 -11.92 -52.21 26.86
CA GLN A 107 -11.82 -51.31 25.71
C GLN A 107 -10.65 -51.76 24.82
N PRO A 108 -10.78 -51.69 23.48
CA PRO A 108 -9.69 -51.99 22.57
C PRO A 108 -8.47 -51.11 22.87
N LYS A 109 -7.27 -51.69 22.90
CA LYS A 109 -6.03 -50.93 23.04
C LYS A 109 -5.78 -50.16 21.74
N THR A 110 -6.07 -48.87 21.73
CA THR A 110 -5.71 -47.99 20.62
C THR A 110 -4.26 -47.54 20.80
N VAL A 111 -3.47 -47.76 19.75
CA VAL A 111 -2.08 -47.29 19.64
C VAL A 111 -2.08 -46.17 18.62
N THR A 112 -1.72 -44.96 19.06
CA THR A 112 -1.56 -43.82 18.16
C THR A 112 -0.07 -43.61 17.87
N TYR A 113 0.27 -43.52 16.60
CA TYR A 113 1.62 -43.19 16.11
C TYR A 113 1.65 -41.73 15.66
N ALA A 114 2.62 -40.98 16.17
CA ALA A 114 2.98 -39.65 15.69
C ALA A 114 4.42 -39.69 15.21
N TYR A 115 4.72 -38.94 14.16
CA TYR A 115 6.07 -38.87 13.59
C TYR A 115 6.53 -37.42 13.56
N SER A 116 7.81 -37.19 13.85
CA SER A 116 8.47 -35.91 13.59
C SER A 116 9.68 -36.08 12.68
N VAL A 117 10.08 -35.00 12.03
CA VAL A 117 11.27 -34.96 11.16
C VAL A 117 11.88 -33.56 11.17
N SER A 118 13.20 -33.48 11.12
CA SER A 118 13.91 -32.22 10.84
C SER A 118 14.32 -32.20 9.38
N LEU A 119 14.13 -31.08 8.69
CA LEU A 119 14.45 -30.97 7.26
C LEU A 119 14.91 -29.56 6.86
N ALA A 120 15.74 -29.48 5.82
CA ALA A 120 16.18 -28.24 5.21
C ALA A 120 15.66 -28.12 3.78
N VAL A 121 15.08 -26.97 3.44
CA VAL A 121 14.50 -26.65 2.13
C VAL A 121 15.23 -25.46 1.52
N ALA A 122 15.95 -25.69 0.42
CA ALA A 122 16.54 -24.62 -0.40
C ALA A 122 15.46 -23.87 -1.18
N LEU A 123 15.55 -22.55 -1.21
CA LEU A 123 14.55 -21.67 -1.83
C LEU A 123 15.05 -21.09 -3.15
N CYS A 124 16.16 -20.37 -3.13
CA CYS A 124 16.69 -19.66 -4.30
C CYS A 124 18.16 -19.26 -4.13
N GLU A 125 18.77 -18.79 -5.22
CA GLU A 125 20.10 -18.15 -5.19
C GLU A 125 20.06 -16.72 -4.65
N GLY A 126 21.16 -16.33 -4.01
CA GLY A 126 21.48 -15.00 -3.51
C GLY A 126 20.71 -14.58 -2.26
N GLU A 127 21.18 -13.47 -1.67
CA GLU A 127 20.62 -12.95 -0.42
C GLU A 127 19.14 -12.52 -0.53
N ILE A 128 18.27 -13.19 0.22
CA ILE A 128 16.86 -12.80 0.37
C ILE A 128 16.71 -11.79 1.51
N ALA A 129 15.72 -10.91 1.40
CA ALA A 129 15.33 -10.02 2.49
C ALA A 129 14.61 -10.80 3.59
N ARG A 130 13.64 -11.66 3.21
CA ARG A 130 12.93 -12.53 4.17
C ARG A 130 12.16 -13.67 3.51
N VAL A 131 11.71 -14.59 4.37
CA VAL A 131 10.59 -15.51 4.11
C VAL A 131 9.37 -14.99 4.87
N GLY A 132 8.34 -14.60 4.14
CA GLY A 132 7.05 -14.15 4.68
C GLY A 132 6.13 -15.33 4.99
N ARG A 133 4.94 -15.35 4.37
CA ARG A 133 3.94 -16.41 4.57
C ARG A 133 4.42 -17.79 4.12
N ILE A 134 3.92 -18.82 4.81
CA ILE A 134 4.28 -20.22 4.59
C ILE A 134 2.99 -21.00 4.40
N TRP A 135 2.99 -21.93 3.45
CA TRP A 135 1.87 -22.83 3.23
C TRP A 135 2.35 -24.28 3.26
N ALA A 136 1.58 -25.13 3.93
CA ALA A 136 1.73 -26.58 3.93
C ALA A 136 0.51 -27.20 3.23
N ASP A 137 0.75 -27.99 2.18
CA ASP A 137 -0.28 -28.60 1.34
C ASP A 137 -1.33 -27.62 0.79
N GLY A 138 -0.92 -26.36 0.59
CA GLY A 138 -1.76 -25.29 0.05
C GLY A 138 -2.49 -24.45 1.10
N VAL A 139 -2.50 -24.86 2.37
CA VAL A 139 -3.10 -24.12 3.49
C VAL A 139 -2.03 -23.27 4.16
N GLU A 140 -2.36 -22.01 4.48
CA GLU A 140 -1.44 -21.10 5.18
C GLU A 140 -1.25 -21.61 6.61
N ILE A 141 -0.01 -21.61 7.08
CA ILE A 141 0.32 -21.97 8.45
C ILE A 141 0.97 -20.77 9.14
N ASP A 142 0.69 -20.62 10.42
CA ASP A 142 1.39 -19.65 11.25
C ASP A 142 2.88 -20.02 11.34
N ARG A 143 3.75 -19.07 11.03
CA ARG A 143 5.20 -19.20 11.17
C ARG A 143 5.60 -19.55 12.60
N GLN A 144 4.88 -19.06 13.61
CA GLN A 144 5.18 -19.34 15.03
C GLN A 144 4.77 -20.75 15.45
N SER A 145 3.91 -21.43 14.67
CA SER A 145 3.49 -22.81 14.95
C SER A 145 4.55 -23.86 14.63
N VAL A 146 5.64 -23.47 13.96
CA VAL A 146 6.73 -24.35 13.53
C VAL A 146 8.07 -23.80 13.99
N THR A 147 8.93 -24.67 14.51
CA THR A 147 10.31 -24.29 14.84
C THR A 147 11.11 -24.22 13.55
N MET A 148 11.36 -23.00 13.06
CA MET A 148 12.10 -22.79 11.82
C MET A 148 13.24 -21.78 11.96
N ARG A 149 14.32 -22.00 11.21
CA ARG A 149 15.42 -21.06 11.00
C ARG A 149 15.51 -20.70 9.53
N VAL A 150 15.69 -19.41 9.23
CA VAL A 150 15.89 -18.92 7.87
C VAL A 150 17.35 -18.53 7.69
N TYR A 151 17.99 -19.09 6.67
CA TYR A 151 19.28 -18.68 6.18
C TYR A 151 19.07 -17.86 4.92
N THR A 152 19.52 -16.62 4.93
CA THR A 152 19.19 -15.66 3.87
C THR A 152 19.97 -15.87 2.58
N GLY A 153 20.97 -16.75 2.56
CA GLY A 153 21.83 -16.96 1.39
C GLY A 153 22.98 -15.98 1.30
N ARG A 154 23.40 -15.38 2.43
CA ARG A 154 24.60 -14.54 2.49
C ARG A 154 25.85 -15.38 2.24
N GLU A 155 26.86 -14.76 1.65
CA GLU A 155 28.15 -15.41 1.37
C GLU A 155 28.96 -15.72 2.63
N ASP A 156 28.67 -15.06 3.75
CA ASP A 156 29.32 -15.26 5.04
C ASP A 156 28.50 -16.13 6.01
N GLN A 157 27.36 -16.69 5.58
CA GLN A 157 26.55 -17.54 6.45
C GLN A 157 27.30 -18.80 6.87
N LEU A 158 26.99 -19.28 8.08
CA LEU A 158 27.60 -20.46 8.69
C LEU A 158 26.68 -21.69 8.53
N PRO A 159 27.22 -22.92 8.68
CA PRO A 159 26.41 -24.13 8.73
C PRO A 159 25.33 -24.07 9.81
N ASP A 160 24.22 -24.79 9.60
CA ASP A 160 23.16 -24.86 10.60
C ASP A 160 23.55 -25.79 11.77
N PRO A 161 23.38 -25.34 13.02
CA PRO A 161 23.83 -26.09 14.19
C PRO A 161 23.06 -27.40 14.43
N LEU A 162 21.79 -27.49 14.02
CA LEU A 162 21.03 -28.74 14.11
C LEU A 162 21.56 -29.75 13.09
N ILE A 163 21.84 -29.30 11.88
CA ILE A 163 22.43 -30.17 10.86
C ILE A 163 23.82 -30.63 11.32
N GLU A 164 24.65 -29.75 11.87
CA GLU A 164 25.97 -30.12 12.43
C GLU A 164 25.87 -31.07 13.62
N ALA A 165 24.86 -30.91 14.48
CA ALA A 165 24.65 -31.81 15.60
C ALA A 165 24.29 -33.24 15.15
N VAL A 166 23.64 -33.39 13.99
CA VAL A 166 23.24 -34.69 13.43
C VAL A 166 24.35 -35.31 12.59
N GLU A 167 24.94 -34.54 11.67
CA GLU A 167 25.90 -35.04 10.67
C GLU A 167 27.35 -35.00 11.17
N GLY A 168 27.66 -34.15 12.15
CA GLY A 168 29.01 -33.92 12.68
C GLY A 168 29.51 -32.51 12.41
N ALA A 169 30.21 -31.93 13.40
CA ALA A 169 30.80 -30.61 13.30
C ALA A 169 31.85 -30.54 12.17
N GLY A 170 31.74 -29.55 11.29
CA GLY A 170 32.63 -29.40 10.13
C GLY A 170 32.31 -30.28 8.92
N GLU A 171 31.36 -31.20 9.03
CA GLU A 171 30.92 -32.06 7.91
C GLU A 171 29.74 -31.46 7.12
N VAL A 172 29.19 -30.34 7.59
CA VAL A 172 28.02 -29.69 7.00
C VAL A 172 28.41 -28.48 6.15
N PRO A 173 27.97 -28.41 4.89
CA PRO A 173 28.20 -27.22 4.07
C PRO A 173 27.36 -26.03 4.59
N ALA A 174 27.92 -24.84 4.54
CA ALA A 174 27.21 -23.60 4.91
C ALA A 174 26.20 -23.12 3.85
N TYR A 175 26.07 -23.83 2.73
CA TYR A 175 25.19 -23.49 1.60
C TYR A 175 25.26 -22.01 1.15
N ARG A 176 26.45 -21.39 1.20
CA ARG A 176 26.66 -19.96 0.87
C ARG A 176 26.11 -19.62 -0.51
N GLY A 177 25.47 -18.45 -0.61
CA GLY A 177 24.81 -18.01 -1.83
C GLY A 177 23.45 -18.69 -2.09
N ILE A 178 22.99 -19.60 -1.24
CA ILE A 178 21.66 -20.22 -1.31
C ILE A 178 20.86 -19.86 -0.07
N ALA A 179 19.69 -19.27 -0.28
CA ALA A 179 18.72 -19.07 0.79
C ALA A 179 17.99 -20.39 1.06
N TYR A 180 17.92 -20.80 2.33
CA TYR A 180 17.26 -22.03 2.74
C TYR A 180 16.60 -21.91 4.11
N VAL A 181 15.66 -22.81 4.37
CA VAL A 181 14.90 -22.88 5.62
C VAL A 181 15.16 -24.22 6.27
N VAL A 182 15.43 -24.24 7.58
CA VAL A 182 15.53 -25.46 8.38
C VAL A 182 14.31 -25.54 9.29
N PHE A 183 13.57 -26.64 9.23
CA PHE A 183 12.55 -27.02 10.22
C PHE A 183 13.17 -28.00 11.21
N GLU A 184 12.90 -27.76 12.48
CA GLU A 184 13.31 -28.62 13.59
C GLU A 184 12.10 -29.34 14.16
N ASP A 185 12.20 -30.67 14.29
CA ASP A 185 11.19 -31.55 14.88
C ASP A 185 9.76 -31.29 14.41
N LEU A 186 9.58 -31.11 13.10
CA LEU A 186 8.27 -30.86 12.49
C LEU A 186 7.31 -32.01 12.79
N ASP A 187 6.23 -31.73 13.51
CA ASP A 187 5.17 -32.71 13.78
C ASP A 187 4.38 -33.01 12.50
N LEU A 188 4.38 -34.27 12.09
CA LEU A 188 3.69 -34.75 10.89
C LEU A 188 2.27 -35.23 11.18
N SER A 189 1.84 -35.25 12.45
CA SER A 189 0.53 -35.75 12.85
C SER A 189 -0.60 -34.97 12.16
N ALA A 190 -0.46 -33.65 12.06
CA ALA A 190 -1.39 -32.75 11.36
C ALA A 190 -1.44 -32.98 9.84
N TYR A 191 -0.40 -33.57 9.27
CA TYR A 191 -0.24 -33.75 7.82
C TYR A 191 -0.46 -35.20 7.39
N GLY A 192 -1.09 -36.02 8.23
CA GLY A 192 -1.33 -37.44 7.95
C GLY A 192 -0.06 -38.29 7.97
N ASN A 193 0.91 -37.93 8.82
CA ASN A 193 2.20 -38.60 9.00
C ASN A 193 3.05 -38.69 7.72
N ARG A 194 2.98 -37.66 6.88
CA ARG A 194 3.88 -37.45 5.74
C ARG A 194 4.43 -36.04 5.77
N VAL A 195 5.56 -35.83 5.11
CA VAL A 195 6.08 -34.47 4.86
C VAL A 195 5.08 -33.72 3.96
N PRO A 196 4.55 -32.56 4.41
CA PRO A 196 3.67 -31.75 3.59
C PRO A 196 4.43 -31.07 2.45
N GLN A 197 3.71 -30.68 1.40
CA GLN A 197 4.28 -29.86 0.34
C GLN A 197 4.35 -28.41 0.83
N PHE A 198 5.58 -27.94 1.06
CA PHE A 198 5.80 -26.59 1.52
C PHE A 198 5.87 -25.61 0.36
N SER A 199 5.46 -24.38 0.64
CA SER A 199 5.77 -23.26 -0.23
C SER A 199 5.89 -21.99 0.61
N PHE A 200 6.70 -21.06 0.13
CA PHE A 200 7.20 -19.94 0.91
C PHE A 200 7.06 -18.67 0.10
N GLU A 201 6.53 -17.61 0.69
CA GLU A 201 6.61 -16.27 0.13
C GLU A 201 8.02 -15.74 0.34
N VAL A 202 8.81 -15.70 -0.72
CA VAL A 202 10.19 -15.23 -0.66
C VAL A 202 10.25 -13.81 -1.18
N VAL A 203 10.89 -12.93 -0.40
CA VAL A 203 11.16 -11.55 -0.81
C VAL A 203 12.65 -11.42 -1.06
N ARG A 204 13.04 -11.17 -2.31
CA ARG A 204 14.43 -10.97 -2.72
C ARG A 204 14.57 -9.66 -3.48
N ARG A 205 15.44 -8.79 -2.98
CA ARG A 205 15.76 -7.52 -3.66
C ARG A 205 16.64 -7.79 -4.88
N ALA A 206 16.59 -6.90 -5.86
CA ALA A 206 17.57 -6.95 -6.93
C ALA A 206 18.96 -6.68 -6.36
N GLN A 207 19.95 -7.46 -6.78
CA GLN A 207 21.36 -7.31 -6.40
C GLN A 207 22.16 -7.04 -7.67
N PRO A 208 22.13 -5.81 -8.19
CA PRO A 208 22.79 -5.47 -9.43
C PRO A 208 24.30 -5.42 -9.25
N GLN A 209 25.00 -5.97 -10.24
CA GLN A 209 26.47 -6.04 -10.28
C GLN A 209 27.09 -4.78 -10.93
N ALA A 210 26.25 -3.89 -11.45
CA ALA A 210 26.64 -2.64 -12.09
C ALA A 210 25.95 -1.45 -11.40
N PRO A 211 26.49 -0.22 -11.52
CA PRO A 211 25.83 0.98 -11.03
C PRO A 211 24.40 1.06 -11.59
N HIS A 212 23.44 1.23 -10.70
CA HIS A 212 22.03 1.38 -11.01
C HIS A 212 21.44 2.46 -10.12
N LEU A 213 20.35 3.08 -10.56
CA LEU A 213 19.57 3.93 -9.67
C LEU A 213 18.99 3.05 -8.55
N PRO A 214 19.11 3.46 -7.27
CA PRO A 214 18.52 2.72 -6.17
C PRO A 214 17.04 2.47 -6.41
N ALA A 215 16.53 1.33 -5.95
CA ALA A 215 15.10 1.08 -6.01
C ALA A 215 14.35 2.15 -5.18
N ALA A 216 13.13 2.52 -5.57
CA ALA A 216 12.34 3.49 -4.82
C ALA A 216 12.23 3.14 -3.32
N ALA A 217 12.09 1.85 -3.00
CA ALA A 217 12.06 1.35 -1.63
C ALA A 217 13.33 1.65 -0.80
N GLU A 218 14.50 1.75 -1.45
CA GLU A 218 15.77 2.09 -0.82
C GLU A 218 15.94 3.60 -0.64
N MET A 219 15.19 4.41 -1.41
CA MET A 219 15.22 5.87 -1.36
C MET A 219 14.22 6.44 -0.36
N LEU A 220 13.13 5.73 -0.06
CA LEU A 220 12.09 6.16 0.87
C LEU A 220 12.62 6.23 2.31
N ARG A 221 12.49 7.41 2.92
CA ARG A 221 12.94 7.69 4.30
C ARG A 221 11.81 7.89 5.29
N ALA A 222 10.61 8.18 4.79
CA ALA A 222 9.43 8.41 5.62
C ALA A 222 8.19 7.87 4.92
N VAL A 223 7.18 7.49 5.71
CA VAL A 223 5.85 7.11 5.22
C VAL A 223 4.76 7.72 6.09
N ALA A 224 3.59 7.95 5.51
CA ALA A 224 2.37 8.19 6.26
C ALA A 224 1.69 6.85 6.56
N MET A 225 1.41 6.60 7.84
CA MET A 225 0.78 5.38 8.31
C MET A 225 -0.73 5.52 8.29
N MET A 226 -1.38 4.72 7.45
CA MET A 226 -2.83 4.66 7.27
C MET A 226 -3.36 3.27 7.65
N PRO A 227 -4.62 3.17 8.13
CA PRO A 227 -5.59 4.24 8.35
C PRO A 227 -5.37 5.02 9.66
N GLY A 228 -5.90 6.26 9.73
CA GLY A 228 -5.97 7.05 10.98
C GLY A 228 -7.22 6.76 11.84
N THR A 229 -8.02 5.80 11.40
CA THR A 229 -9.27 5.33 12.04
C THR A 229 -9.25 3.81 12.22
N GLY A 230 -10.14 3.32 13.06
CA GLY A 230 -10.23 1.94 13.53
C GLY A 230 -9.90 1.86 15.02
N GLU A 231 -10.88 1.45 15.83
CA GLU A 231 -10.84 1.52 17.30
C GLU A 231 -9.59 0.89 17.93
N TYR A 232 -9.06 -0.19 17.33
CA TYR A 232 -7.86 -0.89 17.78
C TYR A 232 -6.84 -1.11 16.65
N ALA A 233 -6.98 -0.35 15.55
CA ALA A 233 -6.15 -0.52 14.35
C ALA A 233 -4.66 -0.21 14.59
N LEU A 234 -4.36 0.59 15.61
CA LEU A 234 -3.01 0.96 16.01
C LEU A 234 -2.44 0.07 17.13
N SER A 235 -3.24 -0.82 17.71
CA SER A 235 -2.76 -1.67 18.80
C SER A 235 -1.79 -2.72 18.27
N THR A 236 -0.69 -2.90 19.00
CA THR A 236 0.28 -3.96 18.80
C THR A 236 -0.20 -5.30 19.37
N SER A 237 -1.17 -5.26 20.26
CA SER A 237 -1.81 -6.43 20.86
C SER A 237 -2.98 -6.93 20.02
N ALA A 238 -3.16 -8.25 19.95
CA ALA A 238 -4.34 -8.84 19.31
C ALA A 238 -5.60 -8.63 20.18
N VAL A 239 -6.56 -7.89 19.64
CA VAL A 239 -7.84 -7.58 20.28
C VAL A 239 -8.93 -8.42 19.65
N ALA A 240 -9.76 -9.04 20.50
CA ALA A 240 -10.92 -9.81 20.09
C ALA A 240 -12.19 -9.27 20.77
N TYR A 241 -13.28 -9.22 20.01
CA TYR A 241 -14.60 -8.93 20.55
C TYR A 241 -15.23 -10.18 21.16
N ASP A 242 -15.96 -9.98 22.26
CA ASP A 242 -16.81 -10.99 22.86
C ASP A 242 -17.92 -11.36 21.86
N GLY A 243 -18.02 -12.64 21.52
CA GLY A 243 -19.17 -13.23 20.85
C GLY A 243 -19.95 -14.17 21.78
N ALA A 244 -21.00 -14.80 21.25
CA ALA A 244 -21.53 -16.02 21.86
C ALA A 244 -20.43 -17.10 21.93
N LEU A 245 -20.62 -18.16 22.73
CA LEU A 245 -19.62 -19.23 22.87
C LEU A 245 -19.14 -19.72 21.49
N GLY A 246 -17.89 -19.42 21.13
CA GLY A 246 -17.28 -19.79 19.85
C GLY A 246 -17.45 -18.82 18.67
N SER A 247 -18.00 -17.60 18.85
CA SER A 247 -18.27 -16.63 17.78
C SER A 247 -17.58 -15.27 17.93
N GLY A 248 -16.49 -15.18 18.71
CA GLY A 248 -15.73 -13.94 18.88
C GLY A 248 -14.97 -13.59 17.60
N GLY A 249 -15.21 -12.41 17.03
CA GLY A 249 -14.45 -11.88 15.90
C GLY A 249 -13.20 -11.14 16.38
N ALA A 250 -12.10 -11.27 15.66
CA ALA A 250 -10.93 -10.41 15.87
C ALA A 250 -11.25 -8.97 15.47
N ALA A 251 -10.78 -8.01 16.27
CA ALA A 251 -10.96 -6.58 16.00
C ALA A 251 -9.84 -6.02 15.10
N ASN A 252 -8.62 -6.55 15.25
CA ASN A 252 -7.42 -6.09 14.56
C ASN A 252 -6.48 -7.24 14.16
N VAL A 253 -7.03 -8.42 13.91
CA VAL A 253 -6.27 -9.57 13.36
C VAL A 253 -7.00 -10.05 12.12
N SER A 254 -6.56 -9.53 10.97
CA SER A 254 -7.12 -9.82 9.66
C SER A 254 -6.30 -10.87 8.91
N ALA A 255 -5.01 -10.99 9.25
CA ALA A 255 -4.09 -11.95 8.65
C ALA A 255 -3.85 -13.19 9.52
N GLU A 256 -3.42 -14.28 8.88
CA GLU A 256 -2.98 -15.49 9.58
C GLU A 256 -1.70 -15.20 10.40
N GLY A 257 -1.57 -15.82 11.57
CA GLY A 257 -0.39 -15.68 12.44
C GLY A 257 -0.64 -15.00 13.79
N GLY A 258 -1.89 -14.61 14.10
CA GLY A 258 -2.32 -14.19 15.44
C GLY A 258 -1.75 -12.87 15.97
N LEU A 259 -0.85 -12.22 15.22
CA LEU A 259 -0.37 -10.86 15.50
C LEU A 259 -1.44 -9.83 15.11
N SER A 260 -1.40 -8.68 15.77
CA SER A 260 -2.19 -7.53 15.33
C SER A 260 -1.76 -7.06 13.94
N ASP A 261 -2.72 -6.50 13.20
CA ASP A 261 -2.52 -5.95 11.87
C ASP A 261 -1.44 -4.84 11.89
N PHE A 262 -1.38 -4.04 12.96
CA PHE A 262 -0.35 -3.01 13.14
C PHE A 262 1.04 -3.60 13.30
N ALA A 263 1.22 -4.56 14.22
CA ALA A 263 2.52 -5.16 14.48
C ALA A 263 3.10 -5.84 13.22
N GLN A 264 2.25 -6.61 12.52
CA GLN A 264 2.65 -7.28 11.28
C GLN A 264 2.96 -6.27 10.15
N SER A 265 2.19 -5.19 10.05
CA SER A 265 2.43 -4.13 9.07
C SER A 265 3.73 -3.39 9.34
N LEU A 266 4.03 -3.08 10.60
CA LEU A 266 5.24 -2.38 11.00
C LEU A 266 6.51 -3.23 10.75
N GLU A 267 6.47 -4.53 11.05
CA GLU A 267 7.54 -5.47 10.68
C GLU A 267 7.74 -5.50 9.16
N THR A 268 6.65 -5.70 8.41
CA THR A 268 6.68 -5.73 6.94
C THR A 268 7.23 -4.43 6.35
N LEU A 269 6.88 -3.29 6.93
CA LEU A 269 7.31 -1.97 6.51
C LEU A 269 8.83 -1.82 6.66
N ARG A 270 9.38 -2.16 7.83
CA ARG A 270 10.82 -2.11 8.12
C ARG A 270 11.63 -3.01 7.20
N ASP A 271 11.12 -4.20 6.94
CA ASP A 271 11.75 -5.14 6.01
C ASP A 271 11.73 -4.66 4.56
N THR A 272 10.71 -3.88 4.18
CA THR A 272 10.54 -3.41 2.81
C THR A 272 11.32 -2.12 2.55
N LEU A 273 11.39 -1.23 3.56
CA LEU A 273 11.98 0.10 3.47
C LEU A 273 13.21 0.21 4.39
N PRO A 274 14.40 -0.23 3.94
CA PRO A 274 15.60 -0.33 4.78
C PRO A 274 16.13 1.03 5.26
N SER A 275 15.77 2.11 4.58
CA SER A 275 16.20 3.47 4.90
C SER A 275 15.11 4.28 5.62
N LEU A 276 14.04 3.62 6.08
CA LEU A 276 12.95 4.26 6.79
C LEU A 276 13.43 4.80 8.15
N GLY A 277 13.45 6.11 8.28
CA GLY A 277 13.83 6.82 9.50
C GLY A 277 12.66 7.49 10.22
N ALA A 278 11.51 7.70 9.56
CA ALA A 278 10.37 8.39 10.15
C ALA A 278 9.02 7.81 9.73
N VAL A 279 8.01 7.92 10.58
CA VAL A 279 6.62 7.55 10.32
C VAL A 279 5.72 8.71 10.73
N SER A 280 4.89 9.19 9.80
CA SER A 280 3.80 10.10 10.11
C SER A 280 2.58 9.29 10.55
N LEU A 281 2.25 9.34 11.84
CA LEU A 281 1.17 8.58 12.46
C LEU A 281 -0.12 9.41 12.45
N ILE A 282 -1.11 8.95 11.71
CA ILE A 282 -2.37 9.66 11.52
C ILE A 282 -3.37 9.23 12.61
N TYR A 283 -4.08 10.19 13.20
CA TYR A 283 -5.09 9.93 14.24
C TYR A 283 -6.32 10.83 14.06
N SER A 284 -7.52 10.25 14.09
CA SER A 284 -8.73 10.96 13.68
C SER A 284 -9.88 11.05 14.69
N TRP A 285 -10.44 12.26 14.79
CA TRP A 285 -11.75 12.59 15.36
C TRP A 285 -12.69 13.10 14.27
N PHE A 286 -13.96 13.31 14.62
CA PHE A 286 -15.03 13.60 13.66
C PHE A 286 -15.67 14.97 13.92
N GLY A 287 -15.77 15.77 12.86
CA GLY A 287 -16.53 17.02 12.79
C GLY A 287 -17.92 16.79 12.18
N ASP A 288 -18.94 17.51 12.64
CA ASP A 288 -20.33 17.29 12.27
C ASP A 288 -21.00 18.43 11.47
N ASP A 289 -20.31 19.55 11.24
CA ASP A 289 -20.85 20.72 10.52
C ASP A 289 -19.72 21.51 9.81
N LEU A 290 -19.99 22.08 8.63
CA LEU A 290 -19.06 22.97 7.91
C LEU A 290 -19.04 24.41 8.45
N ARG A 291 -19.96 24.81 9.33
CA ARG A 291 -19.98 26.14 9.93
C ARG A 291 -19.20 26.11 11.23
N ALA A 292 -18.12 26.88 11.31
CA ALA A 292 -17.16 26.87 12.42
C ALA A 292 -17.85 27.04 13.79
N GLY A 293 -18.82 27.95 13.91
CA GLY A 293 -19.55 28.18 15.17
C GLY A 293 -20.46 27.02 15.61
N SER A 294 -20.88 26.17 14.67
CA SER A 294 -21.79 25.03 14.92
C SER A 294 -21.05 23.69 14.98
N CYS A 295 -19.89 23.58 14.36
CA CYS A 295 -19.11 22.35 14.30
C CYS A 295 -18.69 21.88 15.70
N ARG A 296 -18.85 20.59 15.97
CA ARG A 296 -18.31 19.91 17.15
C ARG A 296 -17.35 18.83 16.72
N VAL A 297 -16.25 18.70 17.45
CA VAL A 297 -15.19 17.73 17.16
C VAL A 297 -15.17 16.67 18.25
N LYS A 298 -15.52 15.42 17.90
CA LYS A 298 -15.72 14.33 18.86
C LYS A 298 -15.04 13.03 18.44
N PRO A 299 -14.53 12.22 19.38
CA PRO A 299 -14.19 10.84 19.09
C PRO A 299 -15.47 10.00 19.05
N LYS A 300 -15.46 8.95 18.23
CA LYS A 300 -16.63 8.09 18.03
C LYS A 300 -16.24 6.61 17.93
N VAL A 301 -17.21 5.74 18.21
CA VAL A 301 -17.08 4.27 18.12
C VAL A 301 -17.86 3.72 16.93
N GLU A 302 -17.47 2.57 16.41
CA GLU A 302 -18.21 1.92 15.30
C GLU A 302 -19.52 1.29 15.79
N ASP A 303 -19.52 0.76 17.01
CA ASP A 303 -20.62 0.00 17.59
C ASP A 303 -20.49 -0.01 19.13
N ARG A 304 -21.47 0.53 19.85
CA ARG A 304 -21.50 0.55 21.31
C ARG A 304 -21.72 -0.82 21.93
N GLY A 305 -22.31 -1.75 21.18
CA GLY A 305 -22.65 -3.11 21.60
C GLY A 305 -21.44 -4.05 21.64
N ARG A 306 -20.40 -3.79 20.86
CA ARG A 306 -19.17 -4.60 20.84
C ARG A 306 -18.38 -4.45 22.13
N LYS A 307 -17.92 -5.57 22.70
CA LYS A 307 -17.13 -5.59 23.95
C LYS A 307 -15.81 -6.28 23.71
N ALA A 308 -14.69 -5.58 23.95
CA ALA A 308 -13.38 -6.20 24.06
C ALA A 308 -13.01 -6.23 25.55
N LYS A 309 -13.17 -7.39 26.22
CA LYS A 309 -12.98 -7.45 27.69
C LYS A 309 -11.56 -7.13 28.15
N LYS A 310 -10.57 -7.49 27.34
CA LYS A 310 -9.15 -7.31 27.66
C LYS A 310 -8.63 -5.91 27.34
N HIS A 311 -9.26 -5.21 26.39
CA HIS A 311 -8.86 -3.89 25.92
C HIS A 311 -10.08 -2.98 25.90
N ARG A 312 -10.16 -2.04 26.82
CA ARG A 312 -11.31 -1.14 26.94
C ARG A 312 -11.05 0.06 26.05
N TRP A 313 -11.92 0.27 25.06
CA TRP A 313 -11.91 1.51 24.30
C TRP A 313 -12.23 2.69 25.23
N THR A 314 -11.28 3.62 25.30
CA THR A 314 -11.43 4.94 25.92
C THR A 314 -10.69 5.97 25.09
N VAL A 315 -11.29 7.15 24.93
CA VAL A 315 -10.66 8.29 24.24
C VAL A 315 -11.07 9.58 24.93
N GLY A 316 -10.10 10.38 25.38
CA GLY A 316 -10.36 11.75 25.86
C GLY A 316 -11.35 11.83 27.02
N GLY A 317 -11.34 10.81 27.89
CA GLY A 317 -12.26 10.65 29.02
C GLY A 317 -13.60 9.97 28.69
N LEU A 318 -13.89 9.68 27.43
CA LEU A 318 -15.08 8.93 27.04
C LEU A 318 -14.86 7.43 27.13
N THR A 319 -15.87 6.73 27.65
CA THR A 319 -15.98 5.28 27.48
C THR A 319 -16.79 4.96 26.22
N ARG A 320 -16.70 3.71 25.74
CA ARG A 320 -17.53 3.24 24.60
C ARG A 320 -19.02 3.52 24.78
N LYS A 321 -19.52 3.44 26.01
CA LYS A 321 -20.95 3.65 26.31
C LYS A 321 -21.36 5.11 26.09
N ASP A 322 -20.45 6.04 26.37
CA ASP A 322 -20.71 7.47 26.38
C ASP A 322 -20.39 8.11 25.02
N ALA A 323 -19.49 7.51 24.24
CA ALA A 323 -19.13 7.96 22.89
C ALA A 323 -20.27 7.76 21.88
N GLU A 324 -20.42 8.68 20.94
CA GLU A 324 -21.35 8.56 19.81
C GLU A 324 -20.92 7.45 18.84
N GLU A 325 -21.88 6.84 18.15
CA GLU A 325 -21.59 5.89 17.09
C GLU A 325 -21.32 6.62 15.77
N ILE A 326 -20.39 6.08 14.98
CA ILE A 326 -20.22 6.46 13.58
C ILE A 326 -21.51 6.15 12.83
N ALA A 327 -21.96 7.12 12.04
CA ALA A 327 -23.10 6.97 11.16
C ALA A 327 -22.97 5.76 10.24
N ARG A 328 -24.11 5.17 9.90
CA ARG A 328 -24.18 3.99 9.04
C ARG A 328 -24.70 4.35 7.65
N ASP A 329 -24.19 3.65 6.64
CA ASP A 329 -24.68 3.74 5.28
C ASP A 329 -25.98 2.92 5.08
N ALA A 330 -26.47 2.88 3.84
CA ALA A 330 -27.67 2.15 3.48
C ALA A 330 -27.55 0.62 3.63
N ASP A 331 -26.32 0.09 3.73
CA ASP A 331 -26.02 -1.33 3.93
C ASP A 331 -25.74 -1.65 5.41
N ASP A 332 -26.06 -0.74 6.34
CA ASP A 332 -25.82 -0.84 7.79
C ASP A 332 -24.32 -0.92 8.16
N ARG A 333 -23.43 -0.42 7.31
CA ARG A 333 -21.99 -0.36 7.56
C ARG A 333 -21.59 1.01 8.09
N PRO A 334 -20.67 1.09 9.07
CA PRO A 334 -20.16 2.38 9.51
C PRO A 334 -19.44 3.08 8.34
N VAL A 335 -19.69 4.38 8.16
CA VAL A 335 -19.12 5.16 7.04
C VAL A 335 -17.62 5.42 7.19
N TYR A 336 -17.10 5.30 8.41
CA TYR A 336 -15.69 5.36 8.77
C TYR A 336 -15.35 4.27 9.82
N GLY A 337 -14.07 4.00 10.03
CA GLY A 337 -13.62 3.34 11.26
C GLY A 337 -13.77 4.28 12.46
N GLY A 338 -13.88 3.72 13.67
CA GLY A 338 -13.98 4.51 14.91
C GLY A 338 -12.66 5.23 15.25
N THR A 339 -12.67 6.13 16.23
CA THR A 339 -11.43 6.75 16.71
C THR A 339 -10.54 5.68 17.37
N PRO A 340 -9.23 5.59 17.06
CA PRO A 340 -8.32 4.68 17.75
C PRO A 340 -8.33 4.94 19.27
N ALA A 341 -8.33 3.88 20.07
CA ALA A 341 -8.26 3.99 21.52
C ALA A 341 -6.92 4.60 21.98
N ASP A 342 -6.94 5.32 23.09
CA ASP A 342 -5.76 6.02 23.63
C ASP A 342 -4.58 5.06 23.87
N ASP A 343 -4.85 3.86 24.40
CA ASP A 343 -3.84 2.81 24.62
C ASP A 343 -3.18 2.33 23.32
N SER A 344 -3.98 2.17 22.27
CA SER A 344 -3.54 1.72 20.95
C SER A 344 -2.60 2.75 20.29
N VAL A 345 -2.85 4.05 20.51
CA VAL A 345 -1.97 5.12 20.02
C VAL A 345 -0.62 5.08 20.74
N ILE A 346 -0.63 4.93 22.06
CA ILE A 346 0.59 4.86 22.89
C ILE A 346 1.42 3.62 22.52
N GLU A 347 0.77 2.46 22.33
CA GLU A 347 1.41 1.24 21.83
C GLU A 347 2.09 1.47 20.48
N ALA A 348 1.40 2.13 19.53
CA ALA A 348 1.94 2.42 18.21
C ALA A 348 3.19 3.31 18.27
N ILE A 349 3.15 4.42 19.01
CA ILE A 349 4.31 5.32 19.17
C ILE A 349 5.49 4.56 19.77
N THR A 350 5.24 3.79 20.84
CA THR A 350 6.26 2.98 21.51
C THR A 350 6.88 1.95 20.56
N ALA A 351 6.07 1.26 19.78
CA ALA A 351 6.53 0.26 18.83
C ALA A 351 7.32 0.86 17.67
N ILE A 352 6.94 2.05 17.18
CA ILE A 352 7.70 2.78 16.15
C ILE A 352 9.09 3.15 16.69
N HIS A 353 9.16 3.73 17.88
CA HIS A 353 10.43 4.06 18.53
C HIS A 353 11.31 2.83 18.79
N ALA A 354 10.72 1.70 19.18
CA ALA A 354 11.46 0.45 19.41
C ALA A 354 12.19 -0.07 18.15
N GLY A 355 11.76 0.32 16.95
CA GLY A 355 12.48 0.01 15.71
C GLY A 355 13.39 1.12 15.19
N GLY A 356 13.63 2.16 15.99
CA GLY A 356 14.55 3.25 15.70
C GLY A 356 14.01 4.31 14.74
N GLN A 357 12.71 4.28 14.41
CA GLN A 357 12.08 5.33 13.61
C GLN A 357 11.59 6.47 14.50
N GLN A 358 11.62 7.70 13.96
CA GLN A 358 10.98 8.88 14.54
C GLN A 358 9.48 8.89 14.24
N VAL A 359 8.69 9.49 15.13
CA VAL A 359 7.25 9.72 14.92
C VAL A 359 6.99 11.20 14.63
N MET A 360 6.28 11.48 13.54
CA MET A 360 5.53 12.72 13.37
C MET A 360 4.06 12.43 13.67
N PHE A 361 3.48 13.05 14.68
CA PHE A 361 2.07 12.85 14.98
C PHE A 361 1.21 13.79 14.14
N TYR A 362 0.19 13.24 13.48
CA TYR A 362 -0.65 13.96 12.54
C TYR A 362 -2.14 13.80 12.92
N PRO A 363 -2.69 14.73 13.73
CA PRO A 363 -4.12 14.81 13.98
C PRO A 363 -4.88 15.14 12.69
N PHE A 364 -5.96 14.41 12.41
CA PHE A 364 -6.72 14.52 11.17
C PHE A 364 -8.23 14.58 11.46
N LEU A 365 -8.88 15.69 11.08
CA LEU A 365 -10.32 15.88 11.28
C LEU A 365 -11.10 15.30 10.09
N LEU A 366 -11.91 14.27 10.32
CA LEU A 366 -12.84 13.75 9.32
C LEU A 366 -14.20 14.42 9.47
N MET A 367 -14.89 14.73 8.36
CA MET A 367 -16.26 15.25 8.43
C MET A 367 -17.28 14.13 8.26
N GLU A 368 -18.24 14.07 9.18
CA GLU A 368 -19.33 13.09 9.22
C GLU A 368 -20.67 13.79 9.01
N VAL A 369 -20.86 14.32 7.81
CA VAL A 369 -22.14 14.88 7.34
C VAL A 369 -22.73 13.90 6.33
N LEU A 370 -23.93 13.37 6.58
CA LEU A 370 -24.58 12.42 5.67
C LEU A 370 -25.47 13.12 4.64
N ALA A 371 -25.92 12.38 3.61
CA ALA A 371 -26.97 12.90 2.73
C ALA A 371 -28.31 13.03 3.50
N GLY A 372 -29.11 14.04 3.16
CA GLY A 372 -30.36 14.33 3.86
C GLY A 372 -30.15 14.92 5.26
N ASN A 373 -29.04 15.61 5.50
CA ASN A 373 -28.69 16.18 6.80
C ASN A 373 -29.52 17.44 7.13
N GLY A 374 -30.03 18.15 6.12
CA GLY A 374 -30.81 19.38 6.32
C GLY A 374 -30.05 20.53 7.00
N LEU A 375 -28.72 20.44 7.14
CA LEU A 375 -27.90 21.51 7.68
C LEU A 375 -27.74 22.62 6.64
N PRO A 376 -27.82 23.91 7.02
CA PRO A 376 -27.50 25.02 6.12
C PRO A 376 -26.09 24.86 5.52
N ASP A 377 -25.99 24.93 4.19
CA ASP A 377 -24.70 24.85 3.50
C ASP A 377 -24.07 26.24 3.42
N PRO A 378 -22.91 26.48 4.04
CA PRO A 378 -22.21 27.76 3.90
C PRO A 378 -21.78 28.05 2.46
N TRP A 379 -21.75 27.04 1.58
CA TRP A 379 -21.37 27.17 0.16
C TRP A 379 -22.55 27.29 -0.80
N GLY A 380 -23.78 27.50 -0.28
CA GLY A 380 -24.97 27.82 -1.08
C GLY A 380 -25.73 26.62 -1.65
N GLY A 381 -25.37 25.39 -1.27
CA GLY A 381 -26.20 24.22 -1.50
C GLY A 381 -27.50 24.24 -0.68
N THR A 382 -28.43 23.33 -1.01
CA THR A 382 -29.67 23.17 -0.24
C THR A 382 -29.44 22.56 1.14
N GLU A 383 -28.38 21.75 1.24
CA GLU A 383 -27.86 21.18 2.48
C GLU A 383 -26.36 20.94 2.31
N GLN A 384 -25.63 20.73 3.41
CA GLN A 384 -24.20 20.45 3.35
C GLN A 384 -23.92 19.15 2.57
N ALA A 385 -22.85 19.15 1.77
CA ALA A 385 -22.45 17.99 0.98
C ALA A 385 -22.14 16.78 1.88
N LYS A 386 -22.39 15.57 1.37
CA LYS A 386 -22.08 14.31 2.08
C LYS A 386 -20.56 14.13 2.22
N LEU A 387 -20.11 13.83 3.44
CA LEU A 387 -18.72 13.56 3.84
C LEU A 387 -17.73 14.58 3.24
N PRO A 388 -17.93 15.89 3.53
CA PRO A 388 -17.18 16.94 2.86
C PRO A 388 -15.73 16.96 3.35
N TRP A 389 -14.84 17.55 2.55
CA TRP A 389 -13.47 17.81 3.00
C TRP A 389 -13.43 18.89 4.09
N ARG A 390 -12.63 18.68 5.15
CA ARG A 390 -12.48 19.60 6.31
C ARG A 390 -12.05 21.02 5.92
N GLY A 391 -11.30 21.17 4.83
CA GLY A 391 -10.90 22.48 4.30
C GLY A 391 -12.06 23.34 3.79
N ARG A 392 -13.29 22.81 3.81
CA ARG A 392 -14.52 23.57 3.54
C ARG A 392 -15.18 24.17 4.79
N ILE A 393 -14.65 23.92 5.99
CA ILE A 393 -15.14 24.57 7.21
C ILE A 393 -14.95 26.08 7.08
N THR A 394 -15.98 26.88 7.33
CA THR A 394 -15.95 28.35 7.21
C THR A 394 -16.99 28.99 8.14
N GLY A 395 -17.29 30.29 7.96
CA GLY A 395 -18.36 30.98 8.70
C GLY A 395 -19.75 30.46 8.37
N ASP A 396 -20.79 31.15 8.84
CA ASP A 396 -22.19 30.75 8.55
C ASP A 396 -22.51 30.75 7.04
N LEU A 397 -21.84 31.63 6.28
CA LEU A 397 -21.82 31.66 4.83
C LEU A 397 -20.40 31.97 4.34
N ALA A 398 -19.94 31.22 3.35
CA ALA A 398 -18.59 31.37 2.80
C ALA A 398 -18.38 32.75 2.13
N PRO A 399 -17.13 33.27 2.11
CA PRO A 399 -16.82 34.51 1.40
C PRO A 399 -17.33 34.49 -0.06
N GLY A 400 -17.88 35.61 -0.52
CA GLY A 400 -18.44 35.76 -1.87
C GLY A 400 -19.93 35.41 -1.99
N HIS A 401 -20.56 34.83 -0.96
CA HIS A 401 -22.02 34.69 -0.91
C HIS A 401 -22.70 35.99 -0.42
N PRO A 402 -23.93 36.28 -0.88
CA PRO A 402 -24.76 37.32 -0.29
C PRO A 402 -24.91 37.10 1.22
N ASP A 403 -24.85 38.18 2.00
CA ASP A 403 -24.94 38.17 3.47
C ASP A 403 -23.82 37.39 4.19
N SER A 404 -22.70 37.10 3.52
CA SER A 404 -21.54 36.50 4.16
C SER A 404 -21.01 37.41 5.30
N PRO A 405 -20.71 36.84 6.48
CA PRO A 405 -20.09 37.58 7.59
C PRO A 405 -18.60 37.87 7.39
N ASP A 406 -18.06 37.66 6.18
CA ASP A 406 -16.65 37.92 5.87
C ASP A 406 -16.27 39.39 6.15
N GLY A 407 -15.16 39.58 6.86
CA GLY A 407 -14.70 40.89 7.31
C GLY A 407 -15.46 41.46 8.50
N THR A 408 -16.26 40.66 9.21
CA THR A 408 -17.05 41.12 10.38
C THR A 408 -16.66 40.38 11.68
N PRO A 409 -16.94 40.97 12.86
CA PRO A 409 -16.70 40.31 14.15
C PRO A 409 -17.44 38.97 14.36
N ALA A 410 -18.47 38.68 13.56
CA ALA A 410 -19.19 37.40 13.64
C ALA A 410 -18.28 36.21 13.30
N ASN A 411 -17.34 36.38 12.37
CA ASN A 411 -16.35 35.35 12.04
C ASN A 411 -15.38 35.09 13.21
N ALA A 412 -14.97 36.12 13.95
CA ALA A 412 -14.14 35.97 15.13
C ALA A 412 -14.85 35.12 16.21
N ALA A 413 -16.15 35.37 16.43
CA ALA A 413 -16.96 34.59 17.37
C ALA A 413 -17.12 33.12 16.92
N ALA A 414 -17.35 32.87 15.63
CA ALA A 414 -17.46 31.53 15.07
C ALA A 414 -16.14 30.74 15.21
N VAL A 415 -15.01 31.38 14.91
CA VAL A 415 -13.67 30.80 15.11
C VAL A 415 -13.41 30.52 16.59
N ALA A 416 -13.74 31.45 17.48
CA ALA A 416 -13.58 31.24 18.92
C ALA A 416 -14.40 30.05 19.43
N ALA A 417 -15.63 29.87 18.94
CA ALA A 417 -16.46 28.71 19.28
C ALA A 417 -15.90 27.38 18.75
N PHE A 418 -15.31 27.38 17.55
CA PHE A 418 -14.68 26.19 16.96
C PHE A 418 -13.46 25.72 17.76
N PHE A 419 -12.56 26.65 18.10
CA PHE A 419 -11.36 26.36 18.88
C PHE A 419 -11.68 26.10 20.35
N GLY A 420 -12.66 26.80 20.92
CA GLY A 420 -13.04 26.66 22.31
C GLY A 420 -12.07 27.30 23.30
N THR A 421 -12.20 26.88 24.56
CA THR A 421 -11.49 27.42 25.72
C THR A 421 -10.53 26.43 26.39
N VAL A 422 -10.46 25.18 25.92
CA VAL A 422 -9.49 24.20 26.42
C VAL A 422 -8.05 24.68 26.22
N THR A 423 -7.23 24.50 27.26
CA THR A 423 -5.80 24.83 27.30
C THR A 423 -4.97 23.61 27.70
N ALA A 424 -3.64 23.71 27.60
CA ALA A 424 -2.73 22.63 28.02
C ALA A 424 -2.91 22.23 29.50
N ALA A 425 -3.25 23.20 30.37
CA ALA A 425 -3.40 22.99 31.81
C ALA A 425 -4.59 22.08 32.17
N ASP A 426 -5.52 21.85 31.25
CA ASP A 426 -6.67 20.99 31.45
C ASP A 426 -6.32 19.48 31.36
N PHE A 427 -5.09 19.15 30.97
CA PHE A 427 -4.60 17.79 30.83
C PHE A 427 -3.59 17.44 31.92
N THR A 428 -3.76 16.27 32.54
CA THR A 428 -2.75 15.64 33.38
C THR A 428 -2.17 14.46 32.63
N VAL A 429 -0.84 14.45 32.45
CA VAL A 429 -0.11 13.43 31.71
C VAL A 429 0.74 12.61 32.67
N SER A 430 0.64 11.29 32.57
CA SER A 430 1.58 10.36 33.19
C SER A 430 1.97 9.27 32.19
N ALA A 431 2.98 8.47 32.52
CA ALA A 431 3.47 7.44 31.61
C ALA A 431 2.34 6.46 31.24
N GLY A 432 1.94 6.45 29.97
CA GLY A 432 0.87 5.60 29.45
C GLY A 432 -0.57 6.05 29.74
N GLU A 433 -0.80 7.19 30.38
CA GLU A 433 -2.15 7.62 30.78
C GLU A 433 -2.34 9.14 30.65
N VAL A 434 -3.51 9.52 30.14
CA VAL A 434 -3.95 10.91 29.96
C VAL A 434 -5.29 11.11 30.67
N ALA A 435 -5.38 12.16 31.49
CA ALA A 435 -6.63 12.57 32.12
C ALA A 435 -6.99 14.00 31.71
N TYR A 436 -8.27 14.23 31.40
CA TYR A 436 -8.82 15.53 31.03
C TYR A 436 -9.74 16.06 32.13
N HIS A 437 -9.54 17.31 32.55
CA HIS A 437 -10.27 17.96 33.63
C HIS A 437 -10.83 19.34 33.25
N GLY A 438 -10.74 19.71 31.98
CA GLY A 438 -11.20 21.01 31.48
C GLY A 438 -12.71 21.09 31.24
N PRO A 439 -13.16 22.16 30.57
CA PRO A 439 -14.58 22.39 30.25
C PRO A 439 -15.23 21.24 29.46
N GLU A 440 -16.53 21.02 29.66
CA GLU A 440 -17.31 20.03 28.90
C GLU A 440 -17.64 20.52 27.47
N GLU A 441 -16.61 20.78 26.67
CA GLU A 441 -16.72 21.22 25.29
C GLU A 441 -16.12 20.22 24.30
N TRP A 442 -16.65 20.19 23.08
CA TRP A 442 -16.19 19.32 21.98
C TRP A 442 -15.64 20.17 20.85
N THR A 443 -14.44 20.68 21.08
CA THR A 443 -13.81 21.74 20.29
C THR A 443 -12.50 21.27 19.68
N TYR A 444 -12.01 22.03 18.70
CA TYR A 444 -10.77 21.69 18.00
C TYR A 444 -9.55 21.72 18.92
N SER A 445 -9.45 22.67 19.87
CA SER A 445 -8.31 22.71 20.80
C SER A 445 -8.30 21.48 21.71
N ARG A 446 -9.47 21.01 22.17
CA ARG A 446 -9.56 19.77 22.96
C ARG A 446 -9.03 18.57 22.17
N PHE A 447 -9.39 18.46 20.90
CA PHE A 447 -8.90 17.39 20.03
C PHE A 447 -7.38 17.43 19.90
N ILE A 448 -6.81 18.58 19.54
CA ILE A 448 -5.37 18.71 19.29
C ILE A 448 -4.56 18.54 20.59
N LEU A 449 -5.01 19.11 21.71
CA LEU A 449 -4.33 19.00 22.99
C LEU A 449 -4.43 17.60 23.60
N HIS A 450 -5.54 16.88 23.37
CA HIS A 450 -5.61 15.45 23.70
C HIS A 450 -4.55 14.65 22.94
N CYS A 451 -4.38 14.92 21.64
CA CYS A 451 -3.34 14.28 20.84
C CYS A 451 -1.92 14.59 21.36
N ALA A 452 -1.65 15.85 21.72
CA ALA A 452 -0.37 16.25 22.30
C ALA A 452 -0.10 15.56 23.65
N ALA A 453 -1.12 15.48 24.50
CA ALA A 453 -1.06 14.76 25.77
C ALA A 453 -0.79 13.25 25.58
N LEU A 454 -1.41 12.60 24.58
CA LEU A 454 -1.12 11.20 24.23
C LEU A 454 0.34 11.00 23.79
N CYS A 455 0.86 11.92 22.97
CA CYS A 455 2.25 11.89 22.55
C CYS A 455 3.19 12.01 23.75
N ALA A 456 2.90 12.91 24.68
CA ALA A 456 3.67 13.07 25.91
C ALA A 456 3.60 11.81 26.79
N ALA A 457 2.41 11.21 26.96
CA ALA A 457 2.22 9.96 27.70
C ALA A 457 3.00 8.78 27.10
N ALA A 458 3.22 8.78 25.78
CA ALA A 458 4.00 7.78 25.06
C ALA A 458 5.53 8.02 25.08
N GLY A 459 6.01 9.07 25.77
CA GLY A 459 7.43 9.42 25.86
C GLY A 459 7.89 10.46 24.83
N GLY A 460 6.96 11.21 24.23
CA GLY A 460 7.22 12.27 23.26
C GLY A 460 7.19 11.78 21.80
N VAL A 461 7.32 12.73 20.87
CA VAL A 461 7.41 12.49 19.43
C VAL A 461 8.44 13.46 18.82
N ALA A 462 8.97 13.15 17.64
CA ALA A 462 9.95 14.03 16.99
C ALA A 462 9.30 15.28 16.39
N ALA A 463 8.08 15.15 15.87
CA ALA A 463 7.30 16.26 15.33
C ALA A 463 5.80 16.10 15.59
N PHE A 464 5.08 17.22 15.62
CA PHE A 464 3.64 17.26 15.85
C PHE A 464 2.97 18.31 14.94
N CYS A 465 1.88 17.90 14.27
CA CYS A 465 1.10 18.77 13.42
C CYS A 465 -0.06 19.39 14.21
N ILE A 466 -0.09 20.72 14.37
CA ILE A 466 -1.14 21.42 15.13
C ILE A 466 -2.47 21.56 14.35
N GLY A 467 -2.43 21.26 13.06
CA GLY A 467 -3.58 21.28 12.17
C GLY A 467 -3.18 21.13 10.72
N SER A 468 -4.13 20.70 9.89
CA SER A 468 -3.87 20.42 8.48
C SER A 468 -5.04 20.76 7.56
N GLU A 469 -4.74 21.35 6.40
CA GLU A 469 -5.68 21.65 5.32
C GLU A 469 -6.99 22.34 5.78
N MET A 470 -6.90 23.25 6.74
CA MET A 470 -8.06 23.97 7.27
C MET A 470 -8.33 25.25 6.47
N ARG A 471 -8.20 25.16 5.14
CA ARG A 471 -8.17 26.28 4.19
C ARG A 471 -9.31 27.28 4.36
N GLY A 472 -10.56 26.80 4.40
CA GLY A 472 -11.72 27.67 4.55
C GLY A 472 -11.76 28.40 5.90
N LEU A 473 -11.16 27.83 6.94
CA LEU A 473 -11.10 28.37 8.30
C LEU A 473 -9.97 29.40 8.42
N THR A 474 -8.78 29.09 7.88
CA THR A 474 -7.61 30.00 7.88
C THR A 474 -7.84 31.24 7.03
N GLN A 475 -8.70 31.16 6.02
CA GLN A 475 -9.08 32.28 5.14
C GLN A 475 -10.24 33.14 5.68
N MET A 476 -10.90 32.76 6.78
CA MET A 476 -11.97 33.59 7.36
C MET A 476 -11.41 34.93 7.81
N ARG A 477 -12.03 36.03 7.38
CA ARG A 477 -11.67 37.39 7.83
C ARG A 477 -12.66 37.90 8.86
N ASP A 478 -12.16 38.58 9.89
CA ASP A 478 -12.94 39.48 10.75
C ASP A 478 -12.60 40.95 10.44
N ASP A 479 -12.98 41.88 11.32
CA ASP A 479 -12.69 43.31 11.16
C ASP A 479 -11.22 43.69 11.46
N ALA A 480 -10.42 42.74 11.96
CA ALA A 480 -9.02 42.94 12.36
C ALA A 480 -8.01 42.11 11.54
N GLY A 481 -8.44 41.05 10.87
CA GLY A 481 -7.58 40.17 10.08
C GLY A 481 -8.09 38.73 10.01
N PHE A 482 -7.20 37.76 10.27
CA PHE A 482 -7.47 36.33 10.15
C PHE A 482 -7.53 35.66 11.54
N PRO A 483 -8.70 35.60 12.20
CA PRO A 483 -8.82 35.13 13.59
C PRO A 483 -8.35 33.69 13.79
N ALA A 484 -8.55 32.79 12.82
CA ALA A 484 -8.12 31.40 12.94
C ALA A 484 -6.58 31.27 13.03
N VAL A 485 -5.85 32.12 12.30
CA VAL A 485 -4.38 32.16 12.34
C VAL A 485 -3.91 32.57 13.74
N ALA A 486 -4.55 33.59 14.35
CA ALA A 486 -4.26 33.98 15.73
C ALA A 486 -4.55 32.85 16.74
N ARG A 487 -5.64 32.09 16.53
CA ARG A 487 -5.97 30.93 17.36
C ARG A 487 -4.98 29.77 17.20
N TYR A 488 -4.48 29.52 15.99
CA TYR A 488 -3.44 28.50 15.77
C TYR A 488 -2.13 28.85 16.48
N ARG A 489 -1.74 30.13 16.51
CA ARG A 489 -0.55 30.57 17.27
C ARG A 489 -0.70 30.31 18.76
N ALA A 490 -1.87 30.63 19.33
CA ALA A 490 -2.17 30.31 20.72
C ALA A 490 -2.16 28.79 20.99
N LEU A 491 -2.77 28.00 20.09
CA LEU A 491 -2.77 26.54 20.19
C LEU A 491 -1.36 25.96 20.07
N ALA A 492 -0.47 26.55 19.26
CA ALA A 492 0.92 26.12 19.16
C ALA A 492 1.65 26.27 20.49
N ALA A 493 1.44 27.39 21.21
CA ALA A 493 2.00 27.60 22.54
C ALA A 493 1.46 26.59 23.58
N ASP A 494 0.17 26.26 23.53
CA ASP A 494 -0.41 25.21 24.38
C ASP A 494 0.19 23.82 24.05
N VAL A 495 0.36 23.49 22.77
CA VAL A 495 1.00 22.24 22.35
C VAL A 495 2.46 22.19 22.81
N ARG A 496 3.22 23.29 22.70
CA ARG A 496 4.59 23.41 23.21
C ARG A 496 4.67 23.11 24.70
N ALA A 497 3.69 23.57 25.49
CA ALA A 497 3.67 23.31 26.93
C ALA A 497 3.58 21.81 27.27
N LEU A 498 2.90 21.01 26.42
CA LEU A 498 2.81 19.56 26.58
C LEU A 498 3.97 18.81 25.92
N LEU A 499 4.52 19.33 24.82
CA LEU A 499 5.56 18.72 24.01
C LEU A 499 6.74 19.69 23.78
N PRO A 500 7.55 19.98 24.82
CA PRO A 500 8.60 20.99 24.74
C PRO A 500 9.66 20.68 23.68
N ASP A 501 9.97 19.39 23.48
CA ASP A 501 11.05 18.94 22.60
C ASP A 501 10.60 18.61 21.16
N ALA A 502 9.29 18.55 20.88
CA ALA A 502 8.79 18.16 19.57
C ALA A 502 8.85 19.32 18.56
N GLN A 503 9.15 19.04 17.30
CA GLN A 503 9.05 20.06 16.26
C GLN A 503 7.59 20.31 15.87
N LEU A 504 7.11 21.55 15.91
CA LEU A 504 5.72 21.88 15.62
C LEU A 504 5.56 22.46 14.21
N THR A 505 4.46 22.10 13.55
CA THR A 505 4.09 22.62 12.23
C THR A 505 2.58 22.74 12.09
N TYR A 506 2.15 23.61 11.18
CA TYR A 506 0.85 23.53 10.51
C TYR A 506 1.05 22.97 9.10
N ALA A 507 0.25 22.00 8.67
CA ALA A 507 0.32 21.42 7.34
C ALA A 507 -0.70 22.09 6.40
N ALA A 508 -0.25 23.08 5.65
CA ALA A 508 -1.11 23.81 4.72
C ALA A 508 -1.51 22.94 3.51
N ASP A 509 -2.72 23.11 3.02
CA ASP A 509 -3.10 22.59 1.70
C ASP A 509 -2.23 23.21 0.60
N TRP A 510 -1.88 22.45 -0.43
CA TRP A 510 -1.10 22.96 -1.56
C TRP A 510 -1.75 24.14 -2.29
N SER A 511 -3.05 24.40 -2.09
CA SER A 511 -3.75 25.54 -2.68
C SER A 511 -3.80 26.80 -1.79
N GLU A 512 -3.26 26.76 -0.56
CA GLU A 512 -3.27 27.93 0.35
C GLU A 512 -1.88 28.53 0.61
N TYR A 513 -0.80 27.81 0.28
CA TYR A 513 0.57 28.22 0.65
C TYR A 513 1.03 29.55 0.04
N PHE A 514 0.49 29.93 -1.11
CA PHE A 514 0.89 31.13 -1.86
C PHE A 514 0.11 32.39 -1.43
N GLY A 515 -0.76 32.28 -0.42
CA GLY A 515 -1.58 33.38 0.08
C GLY A 515 -3.04 33.30 -0.39
N TYR A 516 -3.88 34.14 0.24
CA TYR A 516 -5.31 34.23 -0.03
C TYR A 516 -5.60 35.46 -0.89
N HIS A 517 -6.24 35.24 -2.03
CA HIS A 517 -6.60 36.28 -3.00
C HIS A 517 -8.14 36.35 -3.09
N PRO A 518 -8.81 37.20 -2.30
CA PRO A 518 -10.26 37.28 -2.30
C PRO A 518 -10.80 37.69 -3.67
N GLN A 519 -11.90 37.06 -4.07
CA GLN A 519 -12.58 37.34 -5.35
C GLN A 519 -13.67 38.42 -5.20
N ASP A 520 -13.45 39.39 -4.31
CA ASP A 520 -14.36 40.50 -4.01
C ASP A 520 -14.10 41.75 -4.88
N GLY A 521 -13.11 41.67 -5.78
CA GLY A 521 -12.72 42.76 -6.67
C GLY A 521 -11.75 43.76 -6.06
N SER A 522 -11.33 43.57 -4.81
CA SER A 522 -10.27 44.38 -4.16
C SER A 522 -8.94 44.31 -4.90
N GLY A 523 -8.60 43.13 -5.43
CA GLY A 523 -7.26 42.85 -5.95
C GLY A 523 -6.23 42.62 -4.84
N ASP A 524 -6.67 42.41 -3.60
CA ASP A 524 -5.80 42.18 -2.47
C ASP A 524 -5.09 40.82 -2.55
N VAL A 525 -3.89 40.77 -1.97
CA VAL A 525 -3.09 39.56 -1.79
C VAL A 525 -2.69 39.47 -0.32
N TYR A 526 -3.24 38.49 0.39
CA TYR A 526 -2.99 38.28 1.82
C TYR A 526 -2.10 37.07 2.06
N PHE A 527 -0.90 37.28 2.59
CA PHE A 527 -0.05 36.22 3.14
C PHE A 527 -0.51 35.83 4.54
N HIS A 528 -1.75 35.40 4.63
CA HIS A 528 -2.47 35.16 5.89
C HIS A 528 -1.81 34.13 6.82
N LEU A 529 -1.03 33.18 6.29
CA LEU A 529 -0.31 32.18 7.09
C LEU A 529 1.06 32.66 7.58
N ASP A 530 1.64 33.73 7.02
CA ASP A 530 2.96 34.23 7.43
C ASP A 530 3.06 34.50 8.94
N PRO A 531 2.05 35.09 9.62
CA PRO A 531 2.11 35.27 11.06
C PRO A 531 2.18 33.96 11.86
N LEU A 532 1.61 32.87 11.35
CA LEU A 532 1.71 31.55 11.98
C LEU A 532 3.05 30.90 11.66
N TRP A 533 3.49 30.91 10.40
CA TRP A 533 4.78 30.33 10.01
C TRP A 533 5.99 31.07 10.57
N ALA A 534 5.84 32.35 10.89
CA ALA A 534 6.86 33.15 11.55
C ALA A 534 6.73 33.16 13.08
N ASP A 535 5.77 32.43 13.65
CA ASP A 535 5.65 32.29 15.09
C ASP A 535 6.82 31.45 15.66
N ASP A 536 7.38 31.87 16.78
CA ASP A 536 8.55 31.22 17.40
C ASP A 536 8.26 29.76 17.80
N GLU A 537 6.98 29.39 17.96
CA GLU A 537 6.59 28.02 18.28
C GLU A 537 6.56 27.08 17.06
N ILE A 538 6.56 27.61 15.83
CA ILE A 538 6.54 26.81 14.59
C ILE A 538 7.96 26.56 14.09
N ASP A 539 8.38 25.30 14.11
CA ASP A 539 9.74 24.89 13.78
C ASP A 539 9.99 24.70 12.28
N PHE A 540 8.95 24.37 11.52
CA PHE A 540 9.04 24.19 10.07
C PHE A 540 7.69 24.41 9.38
N ILE A 541 7.76 24.63 8.06
CA ILE A 541 6.58 24.79 7.20
C ILE A 541 6.19 23.43 6.64
N GLY A 542 4.98 22.97 6.99
CA GLY A 542 4.34 21.78 6.42
C GLY A 542 3.41 22.15 5.27
N ILE A 543 3.45 21.37 4.19
CA ILE A 543 2.53 21.49 3.06
C ILE A 543 2.10 20.07 2.64
N ASP A 544 0.81 19.83 2.58
CA ASP A 544 0.23 18.64 1.95
C ASP A 544 0.25 18.83 0.44
N ASN A 545 1.36 18.40 -0.17
CA ASN A 545 1.74 18.77 -1.52
C ASN A 545 1.11 17.85 -2.58
N TYR A 546 -0.06 18.25 -3.09
CA TYR A 546 -0.76 17.60 -4.21
C TYR A 546 -0.64 18.37 -5.53
N MET A 547 0.49 19.08 -5.74
CA MET A 547 0.71 19.80 -6.99
C MET A 547 0.67 18.85 -8.20
N PRO A 548 -0.02 19.22 -9.28
CA PRO A 548 -0.05 18.41 -10.49
C PRO A 548 1.36 18.33 -11.10
N THR A 549 1.77 17.15 -11.54
CA THR A 549 3.07 16.98 -12.23
C THR A 549 3.14 17.79 -13.52
N ALA A 550 2.00 18.10 -14.16
CA ALA A 550 1.91 18.95 -15.34
C ALA A 550 0.48 19.51 -15.51
N ASP A 551 0.31 20.66 -16.17
CA ASP A 551 -0.99 21.32 -16.45
C ASP A 551 -1.58 20.90 -17.81
N TRP A 552 -1.65 19.59 -18.08
CA TRP A 552 -2.22 19.10 -19.33
C TRP A 552 -3.75 19.23 -19.32
N ARG A 553 -4.29 20.10 -20.19
CA ARG A 553 -5.74 20.30 -20.34
C ARG A 553 -6.34 19.25 -21.26
N GLU A 554 -7.63 18.95 -21.10
CA GLU A 554 -8.32 18.06 -22.04
C GLU A 554 -8.27 18.65 -23.47
N GLY A 555 -8.08 17.77 -24.47
CA GLY A 555 -7.98 18.16 -25.88
C GLY A 555 -6.55 18.49 -26.33
N ILE A 556 -6.46 19.14 -27.49
CA ILE A 556 -5.20 19.49 -28.18
C ILE A 556 -5.06 21.00 -28.46
N ASP A 557 -6.00 21.81 -27.97
CA ASP A 557 -6.07 23.25 -28.25
C ASP A 557 -5.15 24.09 -27.33
N HIS A 558 -4.44 23.43 -26.41
CA HIS A 558 -3.54 24.07 -25.45
C HIS A 558 -2.08 24.07 -25.93
N THR A 559 -1.26 24.92 -25.32
CA THR A 559 0.15 25.12 -25.72
C THR A 559 0.96 23.83 -25.62
N ASP A 560 0.74 23.00 -24.60
CA ASP A 560 1.55 21.80 -24.38
C ASP A 560 1.33 20.75 -25.48
N ALA A 561 0.12 20.66 -26.04
CA ALA A 561 -0.19 19.78 -27.17
C ALA A 561 0.47 20.21 -28.49
N GLN A 562 1.10 21.38 -28.55
CA GLN A 562 1.87 21.82 -29.72
C GLN A 562 3.26 21.18 -29.77
N ASP A 563 3.86 20.95 -28.59
CA ASP A 563 5.22 20.42 -28.46
C ASP A 563 5.24 18.94 -28.07
N TRP A 564 4.15 18.42 -27.51
CA TRP A 564 4.07 17.06 -26.98
C TRP A 564 2.82 16.33 -27.49
N GLU A 565 2.96 15.04 -27.81
CA GLU A 565 1.86 14.24 -28.38
C GLU A 565 0.84 13.76 -27.33
N ALA A 566 1.25 13.61 -26.08
CA ALA A 566 0.40 13.07 -25.01
C ALA A 566 0.88 13.47 -23.60
N ILE A 567 -0.06 13.53 -22.66
CA ILE A 567 0.19 13.72 -21.23
C ILE A 567 1.15 12.69 -20.62
N HIS A 568 1.26 11.50 -21.21
CA HIS A 568 2.12 10.42 -20.73
C HIS A 568 3.52 10.42 -21.37
N ASP A 569 3.84 11.41 -22.20
CA ASP A 569 5.20 11.55 -22.72
C ASP A 569 6.18 11.72 -21.56
N LEU A 570 7.20 10.87 -21.50
CA LEU A 570 8.14 10.83 -20.38
C LEU A 570 9.01 12.09 -20.33
N ASP A 571 9.36 12.67 -21.48
CA ASP A 571 10.18 13.86 -21.53
C ASP A 571 9.34 15.11 -21.20
N TYR A 572 8.04 15.13 -21.57
CA TYR A 572 7.07 16.11 -21.07
C TYR A 572 6.95 16.07 -19.55
N LEU A 573 6.66 14.89 -18.98
CA LEU A 573 6.49 14.74 -17.53
C LEU A 573 7.78 15.12 -16.79
N ARG A 574 8.96 14.73 -17.29
CA ARG A 574 10.25 15.14 -16.71
C ARG A 574 10.48 16.63 -16.80
N ALA A 575 10.15 17.27 -17.91
CA ALA A 575 10.32 18.71 -18.10
C ALA A 575 9.46 19.53 -17.12
N ASN A 576 8.33 18.99 -16.66
CA ASN A 576 7.46 19.67 -15.71
C ASN A 576 7.82 19.42 -14.22
N ILE A 577 8.70 18.47 -13.88
CA ILE A 577 9.12 18.24 -12.48
C ILE A 577 9.89 19.45 -11.91
N GLU A 578 10.77 20.04 -12.72
CA GLU A 578 11.55 21.25 -12.36
C GLU A 578 11.21 22.42 -13.30
N GLY A 579 10.08 22.35 -14.01
CA GLY A 579 9.60 23.34 -14.95
C GLY A 579 8.20 23.82 -14.63
N GLY A 580 7.60 24.59 -15.54
CA GLY A 580 6.23 25.09 -15.38
C GLY A 580 6.08 26.24 -14.36
N GLU A 581 4.83 26.56 -14.06
CA GLU A 581 4.46 27.61 -13.10
C GLU A 581 4.92 27.24 -11.69
N GLY A 582 5.65 28.14 -11.03
CA GLY A 582 6.22 27.90 -9.69
C GLY A 582 7.62 27.26 -9.68
N GLY A 583 8.10 26.66 -10.78
CA GLY A 583 9.43 26.02 -10.82
C GLY A 583 10.61 26.97 -10.64
N ALA A 584 10.43 28.27 -10.92
CA ALA A 584 11.44 29.30 -10.71
C ALA A 584 11.50 29.83 -9.26
N TRP A 585 10.56 29.45 -8.39
CA TRP A 585 10.53 29.91 -7.00
C TRP A 585 11.36 28.99 -6.09
N TYR A 586 12.30 29.59 -5.36
CA TYR A 586 13.09 28.91 -4.34
C TYR A 586 13.31 29.84 -3.14
N LEU A 587 13.34 29.28 -1.93
CA LEU A 587 13.78 30.01 -0.74
C LEU A 587 15.31 30.14 -0.77
N PRO A 588 15.89 31.33 -0.56
CA PRO A 588 17.34 31.49 -0.51
C PRO A 588 17.91 30.71 0.69
N HIS A 589 18.92 29.86 0.45
CA HIS A 589 19.71 29.26 1.53
C HIS A 589 20.55 30.36 2.22
N PRO A 590 20.77 30.31 3.56
CA PRO A 590 21.51 31.33 4.33
C PRO A 590 23.00 31.53 3.95
N ARG A 591 23.47 31.02 2.81
CA ARG A 591 24.80 31.31 2.25
C ARG A 591 24.78 32.27 1.06
N GLY A 592 23.62 32.79 0.65
CA GLY A 592 23.49 33.79 -0.41
C GLY A 592 22.92 35.10 0.11
N SER A 593 23.78 36.09 0.34
CA SER A 593 23.34 37.47 0.59
C SER A 593 22.77 38.09 -0.69
N GLY A 594 21.51 38.54 -0.65
CA GLY A 594 20.99 39.57 -1.56
C GLY A 594 19.78 39.15 -2.39
N ARG A 595 18.69 39.92 -2.20
CA ARG A 595 17.48 40.15 -3.02
C ARG A 595 17.09 39.10 -4.08
N ALA A 596 15.82 38.69 -4.02
CA ALA A 596 15.12 37.97 -5.09
C ALA A 596 15.45 38.57 -6.47
N ALA A 597 16.09 37.77 -7.31
CA ALA A 597 16.36 38.09 -8.70
C ALA A 597 16.07 36.84 -9.55
N PRO A 598 15.34 36.97 -10.67
CA PRO A 598 15.13 35.85 -11.58
C PRO A 598 16.44 35.55 -12.32
N GLY A 599 16.87 34.28 -12.30
CA GLY A 599 17.92 33.80 -13.21
C GLY A 599 19.30 33.51 -12.61
N ALA A 600 19.41 33.11 -11.34
CA ALA A 600 20.63 32.47 -10.83
C ALA A 600 20.39 30.98 -10.56
N ASP A 601 21.16 30.16 -11.28
CA ASP A 601 21.13 28.70 -11.37
C ASP A 601 21.39 28.06 -9.98
N CYS A 602 20.33 27.82 -9.21
CA CYS A 602 20.37 27.16 -7.90
C CYS A 602 19.42 25.97 -7.89
N ARG A 603 19.98 24.79 -8.18
CA ARG A 603 19.30 23.49 -8.10
C ARG A 603 18.77 23.24 -6.68
N TRP A 604 17.59 22.65 -6.56
CA TRP A 604 17.08 22.04 -5.33
C TRP A 604 18.06 20.93 -4.88
N ARG A 605 19.08 21.29 -4.11
CA ARG A 605 19.94 20.32 -3.40
C ARG A 605 19.33 20.11 -2.02
N SER A 606 18.83 18.91 -1.78
CA SER A 606 18.44 18.40 -0.46
C SER A 606 19.66 18.31 0.48
N GLY A 607 20.08 19.46 0.98
CA GLY A 607 21.09 19.59 2.03
C GLY A 607 20.41 19.74 3.39
N ARG A 608 20.37 18.65 4.17
CA ARG A 608 19.98 18.55 5.58
C ARG A 608 18.63 19.21 5.96
N GLY A 609 17.60 18.37 6.11
CA GLY A 609 16.59 18.60 7.16
C GLY A 609 15.17 18.99 6.74
N LEU A 610 14.85 19.27 5.47
CA LEU A 610 13.45 19.34 5.04
C LEU A 610 12.96 17.95 4.61
N GLY A 611 12.19 17.31 5.47
CA GLY A 611 11.40 16.13 5.12
C GLY A 611 10.14 16.56 4.37
N LEU A 612 10.11 16.37 3.05
CA LEU A 612 8.88 16.47 2.28
C LEU A 612 8.05 15.20 2.52
N CYS A 613 6.93 15.32 3.22
CA CYS A 613 5.98 14.22 3.37
C CYS A 613 4.99 14.26 2.19
N LEU A 614 5.25 13.48 1.15
CA LEU A 614 4.33 13.32 0.02
C LEU A 614 3.26 12.27 0.40
N GLN A 615 2.02 12.69 0.63
CA GLN A 615 0.87 11.80 0.58
C GLN A 615 0.41 11.71 -0.87
N GLY A 616 0.43 10.52 -1.46
CA GLY A 616 -0.06 10.28 -2.81
C GLY A 616 -0.80 8.96 -2.88
N ALA A 617 -1.99 8.95 -3.47
CA ALA A 617 -2.69 7.73 -3.82
C ALA A 617 -1.86 6.97 -4.87
N ALA A 618 -1.31 5.81 -4.51
CA ALA A 618 -0.46 5.03 -5.41
C ALA A 618 -1.29 4.35 -6.52
N GLY A 619 -1.25 4.91 -7.73
CA GLY A 619 -1.65 4.24 -8.96
C GLY A 619 -0.51 3.38 -9.53
N VAL A 620 -0.79 2.12 -9.84
CA VAL A 620 0.16 1.17 -10.45
C VAL A 620 0.44 1.56 -11.91
N VAL A 621 1.67 1.95 -12.24
CA VAL A 621 2.11 2.17 -13.63
C VAL A 621 2.96 1.00 -14.11
N GLY A 622 2.45 0.25 -15.08
CA GLY A 622 3.17 -0.79 -15.81
C GLY A 622 4.03 -0.18 -16.92
N LEU A 623 5.35 -0.40 -16.87
CA LEU A 623 6.29 0.03 -17.91
C LEU A 623 6.38 -1.02 -19.03
N GLY A 624 6.02 -0.62 -20.25
CA GLY A 624 6.36 -1.33 -21.50
C GLY A 624 7.53 -0.61 -22.23
N PRO A 625 8.41 -1.33 -22.95
CA PRO A 625 9.59 -0.71 -23.54
C PRO A 625 9.28 0.03 -24.86
N SER A 626 9.68 1.30 -24.93
CA SER A 626 9.65 2.14 -26.14
C SER A 626 10.90 1.93 -27.01
N ARG A 627 10.72 1.97 -28.33
CA ARG A 627 11.73 1.77 -29.38
C ARG A 627 12.49 3.06 -29.67
N ALA A 628 13.82 3.01 -29.59
CA ALA A 628 14.70 4.10 -29.99
C ALA A 628 14.80 4.22 -31.54
N ALA A 629 14.56 5.44 -32.05
CA ALA A 629 14.86 5.83 -33.42
C ALA A 629 16.22 6.56 -33.51
N ARG A 630 16.88 6.33 -34.65
CA ARG A 630 18.28 6.64 -34.97
C ARG A 630 18.50 8.11 -35.32
N ARG A 631 19.63 8.68 -34.91
CA ARG A 631 20.39 9.67 -35.71
C ARG A 631 21.90 9.41 -35.62
N ARG A 632 22.57 9.59 -36.76
CA ARG A 632 23.99 9.34 -37.05
C ARG A 632 24.80 10.64 -37.03
N ALA A 633 26.12 10.43 -36.90
CA ALA A 633 27.27 11.29 -37.27
C ALA A 633 27.68 12.32 -36.20
N ALA A 634 28.96 12.54 -35.88
CA ALA A 634 30.27 12.00 -36.28
C ALA A 634 31.35 12.55 -35.32
N VAL A 635 32.60 12.08 -35.46
CA VAL A 635 33.87 12.57 -34.84
C VAL A 635 34.08 12.11 -33.38
N GLY A 636 35.19 11.51 -32.94
CA GLY A 636 36.51 11.17 -33.48
C GLY A 636 37.43 10.97 -32.28
N GLY A 637 38.16 9.85 -32.17
CA GLY A 637 39.12 9.62 -31.08
C GLY A 637 39.53 8.15 -30.91
N GLN A 638 40.84 7.91 -30.98
CA GLN A 638 41.54 6.62 -31.07
C GLN A 638 41.53 5.73 -29.81
N PRO A 639 41.92 4.44 -29.92
CA PRO A 639 41.69 3.40 -28.92
C PRO A 639 42.90 3.14 -28.00
N LEU A 640 42.63 2.62 -26.80
CA LEU A 640 43.61 1.88 -26.01
C LEU A 640 43.08 0.46 -25.80
N GLY A 641 43.76 -0.49 -26.42
CA GLY A 641 43.54 -1.92 -26.22
C GLY A 641 44.27 -2.42 -24.98
N ALA A 642 43.65 -3.38 -24.31
CA ALA A 642 44.36 -4.39 -23.54
C ALA A 642 43.58 -5.70 -23.68
N ALA A 643 44.19 -6.63 -24.39
CA ALA A 643 43.78 -8.01 -24.53
C ALA A 643 44.31 -8.84 -23.35
N ILE A 644 44.02 -10.16 -23.40
CA ILE A 644 44.73 -11.27 -22.73
C ILE A 644 44.13 -11.57 -21.32
N GLN A 645 43.72 -12.78 -20.91
CA GLN A 645 43.95 -14.16 -21.37
C GLN A 645 42.84 -15.09 -20.85
N ALA A 646 42.46 -16.09 -21.64
CA ALA A 646 41.76 -17.30 -21.21
C ALA A 646 42.72 -18.49 -21.31
N HIS A 647 42.60 -19.50 -20.41
CA HIS A 647 42.91 -20.94 -20.57
C HIS A 647 42.91 -21.64 -19.16
N PRO A 648 42.82 -22.99 -19.04
CA PRO A 648 41.78 -23.88 -19.55
C PRO A 648 41.35 -25.05 -18.60
N LEU A 649 40.25 -25.72 -19.00
CA LEU A 649 39.99 -27.18 -18.98
C LEU A 649 40.49 -28.04 -17.80
N TYR A 650 39.55 -28.73 -17.15
CA TYR A 650 39.72 -30.16 -16.85
C TYR A 650 38.41 -30.94 -17.12
N ARG A 651 38.55 -31.99 -17.94
CA ARG A 651 37.49 -32.89 -18.40
C ARG A 651 37.79 -34.25 -17.78
N ILE A 652 36.90 -34.80 -16.96
CA ILE A 652 36.98 -36.21 -16.55
C ILE A 652 35.72 -36.93 -17.00
N ARG A 653 35.98 -38.01 -17.73
CA ARG A 653 35.07 -38.99 -18.33
C ARG A 653 35.02 -40.19 -17.36
N MET A 654 33.91 -40.93 -17.36
CA MET A 654 33.69 -42.35 -16.96
C MET A 654 32.26 -42.43 -16.37
N ARG A 655 31.42 -43.45 -16.54
CA ARG A 655 31.34 -44.66 -17.36
C ARG A 655 29.90 -45.14 -17.16
N GLY A 656 29.22 -45.59 -18.22
CA GLY A 656 27.86 -46.11 -18.11
C GLY A 656 27.80 -47.53 -17.53
N HIS A 657 26.70 -47.84 -16.85
CA HIS A 657 26.21 -49.20 -16.68
C HIS A 657 24.70 -49.28 -16.99
N ARG A 658 24.36 -50.11 -17.97
CA ARG A 658 23.00 -50.53 -18.34
C ARG A 658 22.63 -51.78 -17.52
N GLN A 659 21.42 -51.82 -16.97
CA GLN A 659 20.59 -53.04 -16.82
C GLN A 659 19.11 -52.62 -16.97
N ARG A 660 18.47 -52.94 -18.10
CA ARG A 660 17.61 -54.11 -18.40
C ARG A 660 16.21 -54.06 -17.75
N ARG A 661 15.23 -54.00 -18.67
CA ARG A 661 13.76 -54.15 -18.55
C ARG A 661 13.38 -55.46 -17.84
N GLN A 662 12.17 -55.65 -17.28
CA GLN A 662 10.88 -55.94 -17.98
C GLN A 662 9.74 -56.23 -16.93
N PRO A 663 8.47 -56.60 -17.27
CA PRO A 663 7.33 -55.67 -17.28
C PRO A 663 6.04 -56.13 -16.52
N ALA A 664 5.04 -55.22 -16.53
CA ALA A 664 3.58 -55.42 -16.64
C ALA A 664 2.77 -56.16 -15.55
N GLN A 665 1.67 -55.54 -15.13
CA GLN A 665 0.32 -56.15 -15.20
C GLN A 665 -0.80 -55.09 -15.08
N ARG A 666 -1.92 -55.38 -15.75
CA ARG A 666 -3.07 -54.51 -16.05
C ARG A 666 -4.33 -55.07 -15.36
N VAL A 667 -5.19 -54.16 -14.85
CA VAL A 667 -6.69 -54.15 -14.95
C VAL A 667 -7.44 -55.16 -14.02
N PRO A 668 -8.74 -54.97 -13.59
CA PRO A 668 -9.81 -54.06 -14.06
C PRO A 668 -10.67 -53.27 -13.04
N ARG A 669 -11.41 -52.33 -13.65
CA ARG A 669 -12.64 -51.62 -13.22
C ARG A 669 -13.75 -52.51 -12.61
N ARG A 670 -14.56 -51.91 -11.72
CA ARG A 670 -16.02 -52.19 -11.62
C ARG A 670 -16.85 -50.93 -11.33
N LYS A 671 -17.88 -50.73 -12.16
CA LYS A 671 -19.00 -49.78 -12.00
C LYS A 671 -20.00 -50.31 -10.97
N LYS A 672 -20.72 -49.44 -10.26
CA LYS A 672 -22.14 -49.65 -9.90
C LYS A 672 -22.90 -48.33 -9.72
N ARG A 673 -24.05 -48.28 -10.40
CA ARG A 673 -25.12 -47.26 -10.38
C ARG A 673 -26.05 -47.44 -9.18
N ARG A 674 -26.71 -46.36 -8.74
CA ARG A 674 -28.17 -46.23 -8.41
C ARG A 674 -28.41 -44.73 -8.08
N LYS A 675 -29.11 -43.93 -8.90
CA LYS A 675 -30.58 -43.72 -9.07
C LYS A 675 -31.34 -43.45 -7.76
N ARG A 676 -31.81 -42.19 -7.53
CA ARG A 676 -33.18 -41.69 -7.79
C ARG A 676 -33.32 -40.18 -7.46
N HIS A 677 -34.13 -39.53 -8.29
CA HIS A 677 -34.61 -38.12 -8.41
C HIS A 677 -35.89 -37.89 -7.55
N PRO A 678 -36.69 -36.78 -7.67
CA PRO A 678 -36.49 -35.35 -8.04
C PRO A 678 -37.28 -34.32 -7.13
N ALA A 679 -36.85 -33.04 -6.98
CA ALA A 679 -37.39 -31.75 -7.55
C ALA A 679 -38.66 -31.14 -6.87
N PRO A 680 -39.18 -29.93 -7.21
CA PRO A 680 -38.60 -28.65 -7.73
C PRO A 680 -39.16 -27.37 -7.01
N PHE A 681 -38.67 -26.15 -7.33
CA PHE A 681 -39.45 -25.10 -8.04
C PHE A 681 -38.64 -23.81 -8.32
N GLU A 682 -38.76 -23.33 -9.56
CA GLU A 682 -38.07 -22.21 -10.19
C GLU A 682 -38.84 -20.88 -10.12
N ARG A 683 -38.07 -19.79 -10.29
CA ARG A 683 -38.51 -18.45 -10.71
C ARG A 683 -38.88 -18.42 -12.20
N ALA A 684 -39.78 -17.51 -12.58
CA ALA A 684 -39.89 -17.00 -13.94
C ALA A 684 -40.13 -15.48 -13.96
N ALA A 685 -39.45 -14.82 -14.88
CA ALA A 685 -39.53 -13.39 -15.22
C ALA A 685 -40.66 -13.08 -16.21
N ARG A 686 -41.03 -11.78 -16.35
CA ARG A 686 -41.38 -11.09 -17.63
C ARG A 686 -41.76 -9.61 -17.41
N ARG A 687 -41.24 -8.72 -18.29
CA ARG A 687 -41.77 -7.37 -18.65
C ARG A 687 -42.78 -7.49 -19.82
N PRO A 688 -43.55 -6.44 -20.19
CA PRO A 688 -43.13 -5.46 -21.23
C PRO A 688 -43.63 -3.97 -21.11
N ASP A 689 -42.91 -3.08 -21.83
CA ASP A 689 -43.06 -1.71 -22.43
C ASP A 689 -44.43 -1.03 -22.73
N PRO A 690 -44.53 0.19 -23.38
CA PRO A 690 -43.70 1.43 -23.47
C PRO A 690 -44.53 2.78 -23.51
N GLY A 691 -43.90 3.97 -23.63
CA GLY A 691 -44.60 5.17 -24.16
C GLY A 691 -43.95 6.58 -24.10
N ALA A 692 -43.58 7.10 -25.28
CA ALA A 692 -43.69 8.49 -25.81
C ALA A 692 -42.63 9.61 -25.54
N ILE A 693 -42.19 10.20 -26.67
CA ILE A 693 -41.45 11.46 -26.93
C ILE A 693 -42.43 12.47 -27.57
N PRO A 694 -42.27 13.81 -27.43
CA PRO A 694 -41.79 14.70 -28.53
C PRO A 694 -40.96 15.88 -27.97
N ALA A 695 -40.33 16.84 -28.68
CA ALA A 695 -39.79 17.08 -30.02
C ALA A 695 -39.02 18.44 -29.95
N ARG A 696 -38.10 18.67 -30.89
CA ARG A 696 -37.20 19.84 -31.05
C ARG A 696 -37.94 21.15 -31.40
N ARG A 697 -37.27 22.32 -31.20
CA ARG A 697 -37.26 23.46 -32.15
C ARG A 697 -36.11 24.47 -31.93
N ASP A 698 -35.31 24.62 -32.98
CA ASP A 698 -34.77 25.81 -33.67
C ASP A 698 -33.94 26.93 -33.00
N VAL A 699 -32.82 27.18 -33.69
CA VAL A 699 -31.82 28.28 -33.62
C VAL A 699 -32.29 29.48 -34.48
N PRO A 700 -31.76 30.70 -34.27
CA PRO A 700 -30.97 31.32 -35.33
C PRO A 700 -29.69 32.05 -34.87
N LEU A 701 -28.70 32.02 -35.77
CA LEU A 701 -27.41 32.71 -35.78
C LEU A 701 -27.54 34.21 -36.14
N ALA A 702 -26.61 35.06 -35.66
CA ALA A 702 -25.68 35.88 -36.45
C ALA A 702 -25.18 37.14 -35.70
N GLY A 703 -23.89 37.47 -35.82
CA GLY A 703 -23.35 38.79 -35.45
C GLY A 703 -21.83 38.82 -35.23
N SER A 704 -21.08 39.04 -36.31
CA SER A 704 -19.63 39.22 -36.40
C SER A 704 -19.11 40.55 -35.81
N GLY A 705 -17.90 40.56 -35.25
CA GLY A 705 -17.10 41.77 -35.01
C GLY A 705 -15.74 41.48 -34.32
N GLU A 706 -14.64 41.56 -35.08
CA GLU A 706 -13.26 41.53 -34.60
C GLU A 706 -12.86 42.84 -33.90
N GLN A 707 -12.15 42.77 -32.75
CA GLN A 707 -10.85 43.42 -32.43
C GLN A 707 -10.57 43.51 -30.90
N PRO A 708 -9.28 43.61 -30.48
CA PRO A 708 -8.72 42.83 -29.38
C PRO A 708 -8.80 43.53 -28.02
N ARG A 709 -9.00 42.76 -26.95
CA ARG A 709 -8.75 43.21 -25.57
C ARG A 709 -8.11 42.10 -24.76
N LEU A 710 -6.88 42.37 -24.33
CA LEU A 710 -6.24 41.77 -23.16
C LEU A 710 -7.23 41.79 -21.98
N ARG A 711 -7.59 40.62 -21.46
CA ARG A 711 -8.21 40.44 -20.14
C ARG A 711 -8.01 39.00 -19.70
N GLY A 712 -7.26 38.83 -18.61
CA GLY A 712 -7.33 37.64 -17.78
C GLY A 712 -8.73 37.52 -17.19
N LEU A 713 -9.20 36.28 -17.08
CA LEU A 713 -10.34 35.90 -16.26
C LEU A 713 -10.32 34.38 -16.11
N TRP A 714 -9.93 33.94 -14.92
CA TRP A 714 -10.33 32.67 -14.37
C TRP A 714 -11.85 32.75 -14.13
N ARG A 715 -12.62 31.94 -14.84
CA ARG A 715 -14.03 31.64 -14.52
C ARG A 715 -14.10 30.14 -14.23
N PRO A 716 -14.56 29.70 -13.05
CA PRO A 716 -15.07 28.36 -12.92
C PRO A 716 -16.51 28.37 -13.44
N ASP A 717 -16.72 27.93 -14.68
CA ASP A 717 -18.07 27.66 -15.15
C ASP A 717 -18.60 26.40 -14.43
N ALA A 718 -19.74 26.59 -13.77
CA ALA A 718 -20.60 25.52 -13.30
C ALA A 718 -21.14 24.75 -14.52
N GLY A 719 -20.79 23.46 -14.61
CA GLY A 719 -21.26 22.56 -15.64
C GLY A 719 -21.60 21.20 -15.04
N ASP A 720 -22.90 20.97 -14.84
CA ASP A 720 -23.48 19.66 -14.53
C ASP A 720 -23.14 18.65 -15.63
N GLY A 721 -22.46 17.57 -15.24
CA GLY A 721 -22.22 16.37 -16.03
C GLY A 721 -21.69 15.27 -15.13
N PRO A 722 -22.19 14.02 -15.21
CA PRO A 722 -21.87 13.00 -14.23
C PRO A 722 -20.40 12.58 -14.38
N ARG A 723 -19.54 13.02 -13.46
CA ARG A 723 -18.21 12.43 -13.29
C ARG A 723 -18.40 11.03 -12.72
N LEU A 724 -18.34 10.05 -13.61
CA LEU A 724 -18.41 8.64 -13.29
C LEU A 724 -17.09 8.23 -12.59
N CYS A 725 -16.96 8.55 -11.30
CA CYS A 725 -15.95 7.93 -10.45
C CYS A 725 -16.38 6.49 -10.15
N LEU A 726 -15.92 5.55 -10.98
CA LEU A 726 -15.93 4.12 -10.65
C LEU A 726 -14.93 3.89 -9.50
N GLY A 727 -15.39 4.12 -8.27
CA GLY A 727 -14.77 3.56 -7.08
C GLY A 727 -14.97 2.05 -7.10
N LEU A 728 -13.97 1.31 -7.56
CA LEU A 728 -13.90 -0.13 -7.39
C LEU A 728 -13.60 -0.42 -5.92
N GLY A 729 -14.66 -0.57 -5.14
CA GLY A 729 -14.61 -1.15 -3.81
C GLY A 729 -14.09 -2.59 -3.84
N CYS A 730 -13.35 -2.95 -2.81
CA CYS A 730 -12.99 -4.32 -2.47
C CYS A 730 -14.25 -5.20 -2.35
N ALA A 731 -14.54 -5.98 -3.39
CA ALA A 731 -15.41 -7.14 -3.30
C ALA A 731 -14.53 -8.38 -3.14
N ALA A 732 -14.55 -8.96 -1.95
CA ALA A 732 -13.91 -10.24 -1.64
C ALA A 732 -14.53 -11.37 -2.50
N LEU A 733 -13.64 -12.16 -3.09
CA LEU A 733 -13.93 -13.44 -3.72
C LEU A 733 -14.32 -14.47 -2.65
N ALA A 734 -15.60 -14.88 -2.64
CA ALA A 734 -16.03 -16.12 -2.02
C ALA A 734 -17.04 -16.84 -2.93
N GLY A 735 -16.49 -17.81 -3.70
CA GLY A 735 -17.10 -19.09 -4.05
C GLY A 735 -18.40 -19.12 -4.84
N LEU A 736 -18.34 -19.72 -6.04
CA LEU A 736 -19.36 -20.69 -6.46
C LEU A 736 -18.70 -21.81 -7.27
N SER A 737 -18.83 -23.01 -6.72
CA SER A 737 -18.64 -24.28 -7.39
C SER A 737 -19.79 -24.53 -8.36
N GLN A 738 -19.48 -24.71 -9.65
CA GLN A 738 -19.96 -25.79 -10.52
C GLN A 738 -19.22 -25.75 -11.85
#